data_AF-A0A7W0XDN7-F1
#
_entry.id   AF-A0A7W0XDN7-F1
#
_cell.length_a   1.000
_cell.length_b   1.000
_cell.length_c   1.000
_cell.angle_alpha   90.00
_cell.angle_beta   90.00
_cell.angle_gamma   90.00
#
_symmetry.space_group_name_H-M   'P 1'
#
loop_
_entity.id
_entity.type
_entity.pdbx_description
1 polymer ?
#
loop_
_entity_poly.entity_id
_entity_poly.type
_entity_poly.pdbx_seq_one_letter_code
_entity_poly.pdbx_strand_id
1 'polypeptide(L)'
;MKGRFTKTIVMIVFVALLSEFGRGQSISPARTAGTNTIGIRMLRIQPGSFTMGETNPTPASLKGPQYTDMGNWDERPVHRVTITKPFYISETPVTLEQYRQFNKDYTGLDLFEPFVSGVSWDDATEFCKWLSKKEGKSYRLPTEAEWEYAARAGTTSLFWTGSEAPKTDAPNPWGLKDIAYGVPEWVYDWHGMYADKDQIDPVGPSSGVARVVRDGGVEMRELGPKDTRASRLGFKDVNAKEFPSYYRRAGDDFQGFLTYPAYFRRSANRASMIPEVPSSSNTGPGTPYTHYIGFRIVEAALPATRPVDAAQPFPLDCVINSKIGVEQGPDMAKPYFKARPIMPIPPDNDQGGGMEAVGLHPAIGGHIHSGGIVLAPNGDVLQFSFSTPAPSTEVDHNSTMVVTRLRHGADQWDMPDLFYDLADMDDQSALVWNDNGKLWFFGGGRAFGDVKFKYATSTDSGASWSRLTIPYVAEQKGYVEPQPITSAFRGPDGTIYFGTDAKGGDSLLWASRDNGKTWFDTGGRTVGRHTTFVMLRDGRILGMGGKSTDIDGYMPKTYSADGGKTWSKGEKTEFAALGGNQRPVIMRLKSGRLFFASDFQYSLAQRQLIAKPGQVGAWGGKETAPDSIKERGSFAALSDDEGKTWHIRKLDLGLPHESRQIPKIKRPLNPSDHDHATIGYTSAVQAPNGVIHLMTSMNHPSMHFELNEAWILSGDKGQINQQWAGASSAVQKHLHKYANGKTKVSWSSRTALNGDYVLHGTETWYYPDGRKKYVVTYQDGKKIGTESFWLPGSVLKWSWEHRPDGTAVWIHYWNNGRKKIESNWRGFKADGAATHWDQQGRVVRELMFKEGTLVE
;
A
#
# COMPACT_ATOMS: atom_id res chain seq x y z
N MET A 1 41.85 13.10 -78.88
CA MET A 1 43.16 12.62 -79.41
C MET A 1 44.09 12.39 -78.22
N LYS A 2 44.89 11.31 -78.30
CA LYS A 2 46.14 10.97 -77.57
C LYS A 2 46.63 12.01 -76.54
N GLY A 3 47.00 11.72 -75.29
CA GLY A 3 47.50 10.51 -74.65
C GLY A 3 48.64 10.92 -73.69
N ARG A 4 48.76 10.20 -72.56
CA ARG A 4 49.86 10.16 -71.55
C ARG A 4 50.14 11.43 -70.73
N PHE A 5 50.18 11.27 -69.41
CA PHE A 5 51.36 11.62 -68.60
C PHE A 5 51.42 10.79 -67.31
N THR A 6 52.63 10.75 -66.78
CA THR A 6 53.32 9.70 -66.01
C THR A 6 52.96 9.68 -64.53
N LYS A 7 53.02 8.49 -63.90
CA LYS A 7 52.92 8.28 -62.44
C LYS A 7 54.21 8.70 -61.75
N THR A 8 54.11 9.51 -60.69
CA THR A 8 55.05 9.56 -59.58
C THR A 8 54.29 9.64 -58.26
N ILE A 9 54.69 8.79 -57.32
CA ILE A 9 54.11 8.55 -56.00
C ILE A 9 54.42 9.73 -55.06
N VAL A 10 53.40 10.27 -54.39
CA VAL A 10 53.52 10.98 -53.11
C VAL A 10 52.61 10.27 -52.12
N MET A 11 53.23 9.78 -51.05
CA MET A 11 52.63 9.05 -49.95
C MET A 11 51.87 10.03 -49.04
N ILE A 12 50.54 9.95 -49.00
CA ILE A 12 49.70 10.60 -47.98
C ILE A 12 49.21 9.51 -47.02
N VAL A 13 49.59 9.68 -45.76
CA VAL A 13 49.11 8.91 -44.61
C VAL A 13 47.63 9.26 -44.39
N PHE A 14 46.74 8.34 -44.76
CA PHE A 14 45.35 8.30 -44.30
C PHE A 14 44.92 6.83 -44.26
N VAL A 15 44.69 6.31 -43.05
CA VAL A 15 43.77 5.22 -42.63
C VAL A 15 44.37 4.61 -41.35
N ALA A 16 43.99 5.17 -40.21
CA ALA A 16 44.02 4.50 -38.91
C ALA A 16 43.24 5.37 -37.91
N LEU A 17 41.90 5.40 -37.98
CA LEU A 17 41.03 5.86 -36.89
C LEU A 17 39.52 5.66 -37.19
N LEU A 18 39.14 4.55 -37.82
CA LEU A 18 37.72 4.15 -37.95
C LEU A 18 37.61 2.62 -37.98
N SER A 19 37.91 1.94 -36.87
CA SER A 19 37.57 0.53 -36.67
C SER A 19 37.52 0.07 -35.20
N GLU A 20 37.32 0.96 -34.22
CA GLU A 20 37.17 0.58 -32.80
C GLU A 20 35.84 0.93 -32.14
N PHE A 21 34.85 1.46 -32.86
CA PHE A 21 33.48 1.55 -32.38
C PHE A 21 32.63 0.43 -33.00
N GLY A 22 32.78 -0.76 -32.45
CA GLY A 22 32.06 -1.94 -32.94
C GLY A 22 32.62 -3.28 -32.44
N ARG A 23 33.09 -3.35 -31.19
CA ARG A 23 33.24 -4.65 -30.52
C ARG A 23 32.16 -4.74 -29.45
N GLY A 24 31.14 -5.54 -29.73
CA GLY A 24 30.25 -6.05 -28.68
C GLY A 24 31.11 -6.64 -27.56
N GLN A 25 30.71 -6.42 -26.31
CA GLN A 25 31.32 -7.11 -25.18
C GLN A 25 31.32 -8.60 -25.49
N SER A 26 32.51 -9.23 -25.50
CA SER A 26 32.62 -10.67 -25.70
C SER A 26 31.91 -11.37 -24.54
N ILE A 27 30.76 -11.99 -24.82
CA ILE A 27 30.02 -12.85 -23.89
C ILE A 27 30.91 -14.05 -23.60
N SER A 28 31.69 -13.99 -22.52
CA SER A 28 32.51 -15.12 -22.07
C SER A 28 31.68 -15.95 -21.09
N PRO A 29 31.53 -17.27 -21.29
CA PRO A 29 30.81 -18.11 -20.34
C PRO A 29 31.47 -18.06 -18.95
N ALA A 30 30.67 -18.12 -17.88
CA ALA A 30 31.22 -18.18 -16.54
C ALA A 30 32.07 -19.45 -16.38
N ARG A 31 33.21 -19.32 -15.70
CA ARG A 31 34.06 -20.48 -15.38
C ARG A 31 33.54 -21.14 -14.10
N THR A 32 33.39 -22.47 -14.12
CA THR A 32 33.05 -23.23 -12.90
C THR A 32 34.21 -23.12 -11.89
N ALA A 33 33.89 -22.72 -10.66
CA ALA A 33 34.85 -22.53 -9.58
C ALA A 33 35.09 -23.78 -8.72
N GLY A 34 34.16 -24.74 -8.81
CA GLY A 34 34.13 -25.96 -8.01
C GLY A 34 32.74 -26.20 -7.42
N THR A 35 32.60 -27.32 -6.72
CA THR A 35 31.42 -27.67 -5.92
C THR A 35 31.81 -27.54 -4.46
N ASN A 36 30.98 -26.88 -3.65
CA ASN A 36 31.24 -26.71 -2.22
C ASN A 36 30.99 -28.00 -1.42
N THR A 37 31.20 -27.98 -0.10
CA THR A 37 31.13 -29.18 0.76
C THR A 37 29.74 -29.78 0.90
N ILE A 38 28.69 -29.09 0.44
CA ILE A 38 27.29 -29.54 0.49
C ILE A 38 26.72 -29.84 -0.90
N GLY A 39 27.54 -29.79 -1.96
CA GLY A 39 27.12 -30.15 -3.30
C GLY A 39 26.64 -28.99 -4.18
N ILE A 40 26.80 -27.73 -3.77
CA ILE A 40 26.43 -26.56 -4.59
C ILE A 40 27.56 -26.24 -5.56
N ARG A 41 27.26 -26.27 -6.86
CA ARG A 41 28.17 -25.81 -7.91
C ARG A 41 28.18 -24.29 -7.99
N MET A 42 29.37 -23.69 -7.97
CA MET A 42 29.55 -22.24 -8.00
C MET A 42 30.14 -21.77 -9.35
N LEU A 43 29.57 -20.73 -9.92
CA LEU A 43 29.99 -20.10 -11.19
C LEU A 43 30.61 -18.73 -10.92
N ARG A 44 31.76 -18.45 -11.56
CA ARG A 44 32.45 -17.16 -11.43
C ARG A 44 31.89 -16.13 -12.39
N ILE A 45 31.26 -15.08 -11.86
CA ILE A 45 30.81 -13.93 -12.64
C ILE A 45 31.93 -12.87 -12.65
N GLN A 46 32.23 -12.34 -13.84
CA GLN A 46 33.27 -11.31 -14.00
C GLN A 46 32.72 -9.93 -13.64
N PRO A 47 33.58 -8.98 -13.23
CA PRO A 47 33.20 -7.57 -13.14
C PRO A 47 32.67 -7.05 -14.47
N GLY A 48 31.81 -6.04 -14.40
CA GLY A 48 31.31 -5.36 -15.59
C GLY A 48 30.29 -4.29 -15.25
N SER A 49 29.61 -3.79 -16.27
CA SER A 49 28.50 -2.85 -16.09
C SER A 49 27.29 -3.32 -16.88
N PHE A 50 26.11 -3.02 -16.35
CA PHE A 50 24.85 -3.30 -17.01
C PHE A 50 23.83 -2.19 -16.73
N THR A 51 22.71 -2.27 -17.43
CA THR A 51 21.56 -1.40 -17.25
C THR A 51 20.57 -2.10 -16.32
N MET A 52 20.33 -1.53 -15.14
CA MET A 52 19.41 -2.05 -14.13
C MET A 52 18.04 -1.40 -14.28
N GLY A 53 16.98 -2.20 -14.11
CA GLY A 53 15.59 -1.79 -14.33
C GLY A 53 15.09 -2.05 -15.76
N GLU A 54 13.81 -1.76 -16.01
CA GLU A 54 13.14 -2.10 -17.27
C GLU A 54 12.34 -0.93 -17.85
N THR A 55 12.51 -0.69 -19.15
CA THR A 55 11.75 0.31 -19.93
C THR A 55 11.21 -0.24 -21.24
N ASN A 56 11.60 -1.46 -21.63
CA ASN A 56 11.06 -2.13 -22.79
C ASN A 56 9.58 -2.46 -22.56
N PRO A 57 8.71 -2.25 -23.57
CA PRO A 57 7.32 -2.60 -23.42
C PRO A 57 7.12 -4.09 -23.17
N THR A 58 6.27 -4.44 -22.20
CA THR A 58 5.86 -5.83 -21.97
C THR A 58 5.12 -6.35 -23.22
N PRO A 59 5.57 -7.44 -23.87
CA PRO A 59 4.89 -7.99 -25.05
C PRO A 59 3.44 -8.38 -24.74
N ALA A 60 2.51 -8.19 -25.68
CA ALA A 60 1.09 -8.50 -25.47
C ALA A 60 0.83 -9.98 -25.10
N SER A 61 1.68 -10.91 -25.57
CA SER A 61 1.64 -12.34 -25.21
C SER A 61 1.96 -12.60 -23.74
N LEU A 62 2.65 -11.64 -23.11
CA LEU A 62 3.14 -11.67 -21.74
C LEU A 62 2.28 -10.80 -20.81
N LYS A 63 1.54 -9.83 -21.36
CA LYS A 63 0.50 -9.09 -20.64
C LYS A 63 -0.62 -10.05 -20.19
N GLY A 64 -0.95 -10.03 -18.91
CA GLY A 64 -2.28 -10.43 -18.43
C GLY A 64 -3.23 -9.23 -18.36
N PRO A 65 -4.40 -9.38 -17.72
CA PRO A 65 -5.46 -8.37 -17.76
C PRO A 65 -5.19 -7.06 -17.00
N GLN A 66 -4.14 -6.99 -16.16
CA GLN A 66 -3.85 -5.85 -15.26
C GLN A 66 -2.49 -5.16 -15.49
N TYR A 67 -1.82 -5.37 -16.64
CA TYR A 67 -0.43 -4.93 -16.82
C TYR A 67 -0.31 -3.59 -17.54
N THR A 68 0.65 -2.77 -17.11
CA THR A 68 1.07 -1.56 -17.80
C THR A 68 1.92 -1.89 -19.03
N ASP A 69 1.93 -0.98 -20.02
CA ASP A 69 2.71 -1.12 -21.25
C ASP A 69 4.23 -0.97 -21.03
N MET A 70 4.68 -0.68 -19.81
CA MET A 70 5.92 0.06 -19.55
C MET A 70 6.77 -0.55 -18.41
N GLY A 71 6.48 -1.76 -17.94
CA GLY A 71 7.11 -2.31 -16.74
C GLY A 71 6.51 -1.73 -15.44
N ASN A 72 6.91 -2.26 -14.29
CA ASN A 72 6.39 -1.74 -13.01
C ASN A 72 7.15 -0.47 -12.59
N TRP A 73 6.53 0.38 -11.76
CA TRP A 73 7.09 1.67 -11.35
C TRP A 73 8.37 1.51 -10.51
N ASP A 74 8.51 0.37 -9.84
CA ASP A 74 9.59 0.06 -8.90
C ASP A 74 10.86 -0.45 -9.60
N GLU A 75 10.78 -0.74 -10.90
CA GLU A 75 11.92 -1.03 -11.79
C GLU A 75 12.50 0.23 -12.45
N ARG A 76 12.10 1.41 -11.96
CA ARG A 76 12.45 2.73 -12.52
C ARG A 76 13.01 3.67 -11.44
N PRO A 77 13.84 4.66 -11.82
CA PRO A 77 14.38 4.87 -13.16
C PRO A 77 15.42 3.82 -13.55
N VAL A 78 15.51 3.54 -14.84
CA VAL A 78 16.59 2.73 -15.41
C VAL A 78 17.90 3.49 -15.26
N HIS A 79 18.94 2.82 -14.75
CA HIS A 79 20.23 3.44 -14.46
C HIS A 79 21.38 2.45 -14.68
N ARG A 80 22.61 2.96 -14.80
CA ARG A 80 23.77 2.11 -14.99
C ARG A 80 24.32 1.65 -13.64
N VAL A 81 24.61 0.36 -13.55
CA VAL A 81 25.28 -0.24 -12.39
C VAL A 81 26.62 -0.85 -12.83
N THR A 82 27.67 -0.59 -12.06
CA THR A 82 28.99 -1.21 -12.23
C THR A 82 29.29 -2.16 -11.07
N ILE A 83 29.51 -3.44 -11.40
CA ILE A 83 30.05 -4.44 -10.47
C ILE A 83 31.58 -4.47 -10.64
N THR A 84 32.32 -4.11 -9.60
CA THR A 84 33.78 -3.88 -9.69
C THR A 84 34.61 -5.11 -9.39
N LYS A 85 34.05 -6.08 -8.66
CA LYS A 85 34.75 -7.29 -8.22
C LYS A 85 34.05 -8.54 -8.76
N PRO A 86 34.82 -9.58 -9.13
CA PRO A 86 34.22 -10.87 -9.44
C PRO A 86 33.61 -11.45 -8.17
N PHE A 87 32.53 -12.20 -8.35
CA PHE A 87 31.90 -12.98 -7.29
C PHE A 87 31.56 -14.37 -7.83
N TYR A 88 31.38 -15.34 -6.93
CA TYR A 88 30.85 -16.63 -7.32
C TYR A 88 29.40 -16.73 -6.89
N ILE A 89 28.54 -17.25 -7.76
CA ILE A 89 27.11 -17.45 -7.48
C ILE A 89 26.75 -18.91 -7.79
N SER A 90 25.80 -19.49 -7.05
CA SER A 90 25.37 -20.86 -7.30
C SER A 90 24.74 -21.02 -8.69
N GLU A 91 25.04 -22.13 -9.38
CA GLU A 91 24.53 -22.44 -10.73
C GLU A 91 23.00 -22.45 -10.77
N THR A 92 22.38 -22.98 -9.72
CA THR A 92 20.93 -23.10 -9.50
C THR A 92 20.53 -22.45 -8.17
N PRO A 93 19.23 -22.27 -7.89
CA PRO A 93 18.73 -22.13 -6.52
C PRO A 93 19.20 -23.29 -5.62
N VAL A 94 19.20 -23.05 -4.30
CA VAL A 94 19.52 -24.08 -3.31
C VAL A 94 18.48 -25.18 -3.36
N THR A 95 18.90 -26.44 -3.39
CA THR A 95 18.00 -27.60 -3.39
C THR A 95 17.46 -27.90 -2.00
N LEU A 96 16.32 -28.56 -1.93
CA LEU A 96 15.76 -29.05 -0.66
C LEU A 96 16.74 -29.97 0.08
N GLU A 97 17.46 -30.82 -0.65
CA GLU A 97 18.49 -31.71 -0.06
C GLU A 97 19.67 -30.91 0.52
N GLN A 98 20.15 -29.89 -0.19
CA GLN A 98 21.20 -29.00 0.31
C GLN A 98 20.75 -28.24 1.56
N TYR A 99 19.51 -27.73 1.56
CA TYR A 99 18.93 -27.02 2.70
C TYR A 99 18.75 -27.95 3.92
N ARG A 100 18.36 -29.21 3.72
CA ARG A 100 18.20 -30.21 4.79
C ARG A 100 19.50 -30.55 5.52
N GLN A 101 20.65 -30.24 4.94
CA GLN A 101 21.93 -30.35 5.67
C GLN A 101 22.09 -29.28 6.76
N PHE A 102 21.39 -28.15 6.64
CA PHE A 102 21.28 -27.10 7.65
C PHE A 102 20.08 -27.35 8.57
N ASN A 103 18.89 -27.59 8.00
CA ASN A 103 17.65 -27.84 8.75
C ASN A 103 17.01 -29.16 8.32
N LYS A 104 17.31 -30.24 9.05
CA LYS A 104 16.88 -31.61 8.72
C LYS A 104 15.36 -31.81 8.74
N ASP A 105 14.66 -31.01 9.55
CA ASP A 105 13.22 -31.12 9.77
C ASP A 105 12.41 -30.34 8.72
N TYR A 106 13.09 -29.62 7.81
CA TYR A 106 12.43 -28.88 6.75
C TYR A 106 11.82 -29.82 5.71
N THR A 107 10.49 -29.84 5.62
CA THR A 107 9.76 -30.69 4.69
C THR A 107 9.80 -30.17 3.26
N GLY A 108 9.81 -28.84 3.06
CA GLY A 108 9.71 -28.22 1.74
C GLY A 108 8.30 -28.22 1.17
N LEU A 109 8.15 -27.61 -0.02
CA LEU A 109 6.92 -27.63 -0.83
C LEU A 109 7.23 -28.27 -2.17
N ASP A 110 6.34 -29.15 -2.65
CA ASP A 110 6.56 -29.94 -3.86
C ASP A 110 6.44 -29.12 -5.17
N LEU A 111 6.05 -27.84 -5.08
CA LEU A 111 5.73 -26.99 -6.24
C LEU A 111 6.96 -26.66 -7.12
N PHE A 112 8.15 -26.61 -6.52
CA PHE A 112 9.40 -26.19 -7.18
C PHE A 112 10.53 -27.21 -7.02
N GLU A 113 10.19 -28.51 -6.90
CA GLU A 113 11.23 -29.55 -6.83
C GLU A 113 12.23 -29.44 -8.00
N PRO A 114 13.55 -29.59 -7.75
CA PRO A 114 14.19 -30.00 -6.50
C PRO A 114 14.57 -28.82 -5.57
N PHE A 115 14.16 -27.59 -5.87
CA PHE A 115 14.57 -26.38 -5.16
C PHE A 115 13.83 -26.20 -3.83
N VAL A 116 14.54 -25.66 -2.84
CA VAL A 116 13.91 -25.28 -1.58
C VAL A 116 13.04 -24.04 -1.83
N SER A 117 11.80 -24.07 -1.31
CA SER A 117 10.84 -22.98 -1.40
C SER A 117 10.09 -22.84 -0.08
N GLY A 118 9.51 -21.67 0.18
CA GLY A 118 8.83 -21.34 1.44
C GLY A 118 9.79 -21.09 2.60
N VAL A 119 10.98 -20.59 2.30
CA VAL A 119 12.02 -20.26 3.30
C VAL A 119 11.97 -18.78 3.57
N SER A 120 11.88 -18.34 4.83
CA SER A 120 11.90 -16.92 5.16
C SER A 120 13.24 -16.27 4.78
N TRP A 121 13.28 -14.95 4.61
CA TRP A 121 14.54 -14.26 4.32
C TRP A 121 15.56 -14.48 5.45
N ASP A 122 15.09 -14.40 6.70
CA ASP A 122 15.92 -14.63 7.88
C ASP A 122 16.51 -16.05 7.88
N ASP A 123 15.71 -17.09 7.60
CA ASP A 123 16.18 -18.48 7.50
C ASP A 123 17.21 -18.68 6.38
N ALA A 124 17.00 -18.02 5.22
CA ALA A 124 17.95 -18.06 4.11
C ALA A 124 19.29 -17.41 4.47
N THR A 125 19.27 -16.31 5.24
CA THR A 125 20.51 -15.71 5.75
C THR A 125 21.19 -16.55 6.84
N GLU A 126 20.44 -17.23 7.70
CA GLU A 126 21.00 -18.17 8.68
C GLU A 126 21.66 -19.38 8.00
N PHE A 127 21.06 -19.91 6.92
CA PHE A 127 21.71 -20.92 6.08
C PHE A 127 23.07 -20.43 5.55
N CYS A 128 23.11 -19.19 5.03
CA CYS A 128 24.35 -18.60 4.51
C CYS A 128 25.41 -18.45 5.62
N LYS A 129 25.02 -18.00 6.82
CA LYS A 129 25.92 -17.88 7.98
C LYS A 129 26.44 -19.23 8.44
N TRP A 130 25.57 -20.25 8.49
CA TRP A 130 25.96 -21.62 8.83
C TRP A 130 26.98 -22.18 7.84
N LEU A 131 26.75 -22.04 6.54
CA LEU A 131 27.66 -22.52 5.51
C LEU A 131 28.99 -21.76 5.55
N SER A 132 28.95 -20.45 5.79
CA SER A 132 30.13 -19.60 5.98
C SER A 132 31.01 -20.12 7.13
N LYS A 133 30.39 -20.42 8.28
CA LYS A 133 31.09 -20.98 9.44
C LYS A 133 31.64 -22.38 9.16
N LYS A 134 30.90 -23.22 8.43
CA LYS A 134 31.28 -24.58 8.08
C LYS A 134 32.53 -24.63 7.19
N GLU A 135 32.63 -23.73 6.22
CA GLU A 135 33.72 -23.75 5.22
C GLU A 135 34.83 -22.71 5.46
N GLY A 136 34.66 -21.80 6.42
CA GLY A 136 35.59 -20.69 6.62
C GLY A 136 35.61 -19.69 5.47
N LYS A 137 34.47 -19.55 4.77
CA LYS A 137 34.26 -18.69 3.60
C LYS A 137 33.12 -17.70 3.87
N SER A 138 32.96 -16.69 3.00
CA SER A 138 31.86 -15.72 3.10
C SER A 138 30.74 -16.07 2.13
N TYR A 139 29.70 -16.73 2.62
CA TYR A 139 28.45 -16.98 1.89
C TYR A 139 27.35 -16.01 2.32
N ARG A 140 26.57 -15.52 1.36
CA ARG A 140 25.42 -14.63 1.56
C ARG A 140 24.41 -14.77 0.43
N LEU A 141 23.25 -14.15 0.59
CA LEU A 141 22.36 -13.86 -0.54
C LEU A 141 23.03 -12.89 -1.53
N PRO A 142 22.77 -13.00 -2.84
CA PRO A 142 23.21 -11.99 -3.80
C PRO A 142 22.62 -10.62 -3.44
N THR A 143 23.33 -9.53 -3.76
CA THR A 143 22.63 -8.24 -3.81
C THR A 143 21.65 -8.25 -4.98
N GLU A 144 20.64 -7.41 -4.91
CA GLU A 144 19.66 -7.22 -5.98
C GLU A 144 20.35 -6.95 -7.33
N ALA A 145 21.34 -6.07 -7.32
CA ALA A 145 22.11 -5.74 -8.51
C ALA A 145 22.99 -6.91 -9.01
N GLU A 146 23.60 -7.70 -8.11
CA GLU A 146 24.34 -8.89 -8.50
C GLU A 146 23.43 -9.94 -9.14
N TRP A 147 22.23 -10.14 -8.59
CA TRP A 147 21.23 -11.05 -9.14
C TRP A 147 20.79 -10.60 -10.54
N GLU A 148 20.39 -9.33 -10.70
CA GLU A 148 19.93 -8.81 -12.00
C GLU A 148 21.05 -8.81 -13.04
N TYR A 149 22.28 -8.45 -12.63
CA TYR A 149 23.46 -8.54 -13.48
C TYR A 149 23.67 -9.97 -14.01
N ALA A 150 23.61 -10.95 -13.09
CA ALA A 150 23.76 -12.35 -13.39
C ALA A 150 22.63 -12.88 -14.30
N ALA A 151 21.38 -12.48 -14.05
CA ALA A 151 20.22 -12.87 -14.84
C ALA A 151 20.26 -12.33 -16.28
N ARG A 152 20.60 -11.04 -16.43
CA ARG A 152 20.67 -10.37 -17.74
C ARG A 152 21.82 -10.85 -18.61
N ALA A 153 22.92 -11.31 -18.01
CA ALA A 153 24.07 -11.92 -18.69
C ALA A 153 24.60 -11.12 -19.89
N GLY A 154 24.60 -9.79 -19.79
CA GLY A 154 25.08 -8.85 -20.82
C GLY A 154 24.01 -8.37 -21.82
N THR A 155 22.76 -8.80 -21.69
CA THR A 155 21.64 -8.32 -22.51
C THR A 155 20.87 -7.19 -21.85
N THR A 156 20.18 -6.38 -22.66
CA THR A 156 19.23 -5.33 -22.21
C THR A 156 17.79 -5.65 -22.63
N SER A 157 17.55 -6.84 -23.19
CA SER A 157 16.24 -7.31 -23.59
C SER A 157 15.44 -7.85 -22.41
N LEU A 158 14.13 -8.06 -22.62
CA LEU A 158 13.21 -8.57 -21.61
C LEU A 158 13.61 -9.94 -21.07
N PHE A 159 14.26 -10.78 -21.87
CA PHE A 159 14.94 -11.99 -21.45
C PHE A 159 16.33 -12.03 -22.09
N TRP A 160 17.23 -12.86 -21.56
CA TRP A 160 18.52 -13.10 -22.21
C TRP A 160 18.38 -13.73 -23.60
N THR A 161 17.22 -14.33 -23.91
CA THR A 161 16.81 -14.85 -25.22
C THR A 161 16.13 -13.81 -26.13
N GLY A 162 16.01 -12.55 -25.71
CA GLY A 162 15.30 -11.50 -26.44
C GLY A 162 13.92 -11.22 -25.83
N SER A 163 12.88 -11.20 -26.67
CA SER A 163 11.49 -10.95 -26.24
C SER A 163 10.72 -12.22 -25.89
N GLU A 164 11.28 -13.39 -26.23
CA GLU A 164 10.72 -14.69 -25.91
C GLU A 164 11.33 -15.20 -24.62
N ALA A 165 10.48 -15.81 -23.81
CA ALA A 165 10.91 -16.42 -22.58
C ALA A 165 11.80 -17.66 -22.91
N PRO A 166 12.92 -17.91 -22.18
CA PRO A 166 13.83 -19.05 -22.47
C PRO A 166 13.17 -20.44 -22.31
N LYS A 167 13.88 -21.55 -22.50
CA LYS A 167 13.34 -22.88 -22.12
C LYS A 167 13.59 -23.14 -20.63
N THR A 168 12.73 -23.95 -19.98
CA THR A 168 12.99 -24.48 -18.63
C THR A 168 14.37 -25.13 -18.58
N ASP A 169 15.09 -24.95 -17.47
CA ASP A 169 16.47 -25.42 -17.22
C ASP A 169 17.55 -24.90 -18.18
N ALA A 170 17.22 -24.06 -19.17
CA ALA A 170 18.19 -23.54 -20.11
C ALA A 170 19.16 -22.60 -19.39
N PRO A 171 20.48 -22.90 -19.41
CA PRO A 171 21.44 -21.98 -18.83
C PRO A 171 21.45 -20.68 -19.64
N ASN A 172 21.51 -19.56 -18.94
CA ASN A 172 21.76 -18.28 -19.58
C ASN A 172 23.19 -18.24 -20.19
N PRO A 173 23.58 -17.18 -20.93
CA PRO A 173 24.90 -17.12 -21.57
C PRO A 173 26.10 -17.23 -20.60
N TRP A 174 25.87 -17.07 -19.30
CA TRP A 174 26.88 -17.25 -18.26
C TRP A 174 26.78 -18.60 -17.54
N GLY A 175 25.91 -19.52 -17.98
CA GLY A 175 25.80 -20.87 -17.43
C GLY A 175 24.85 -21.00 -16.25
N LEU A 176 24.20 -19.92 -15.80
CA LEU A 176 23.26 -19.96 -14.68
C LEU A 176 21.93 -20.55 -15.14
N LYS A 177 21.42 -21.51 -14.38
CA LYS A 177 20.13 -22.16 -14.61
C LYS A 177 19.10 -21.61 -13.65
N ASP A 178 17.84 -21.80 -14.01
CA ASP A 178 16.67 -21.51 -13.16
C ASP A 178 16.69 -20.08 -12.60
N ILE A 179 17.20 -19.13 -13.39
CA ILE A 179 17.27 -17.69 -13.06
C ILE A 179 16.26 -16.88 -13.86
N ALA A 180 15.79 -17.43 -14.97
CA ALA A 180 14.69 -16.87 -15.78
C ALA A 180 13.38 -17.67 -15.61
N TYR A 181 13.44 -18.80 -14.90
CA TYR A 181 12.37 -19.75 -14.59
C TYR A 181 12.67 -20.38 -13.23
N GLY A 182 11.66 -20.82 -12.50
CA GLY A 182 11.84 -21.54 -11.24
C GLY A 182 11.37 -20.76 -10.02
N VAL A 183 11.88 -21.15 -8.86
CA VAL A 183 11.45 -20.60 -7.57
C VAL A 183 11.79 -19.10 -7.48
N PRO A 184 10.87 -18.22 -7.05
CA PRO A 184 11.21 -16.83 -6.73
C PRO A 184 12.27 -16.78 -5.63
N GLU A 185 13.19 -15.83 -5.70
CA GLU A 185 14.38 -15.84 -4.86
C GLU A 185 14.55 -14.60 -3.99
N TRP A 186 14.87 -14.83 -2.72
CA TRP A 186 15.36 -13.77 -1.86
C TRP A 186 16.70 -13.22 -2.34
N VAL A 187 16.79 -11.90 -2.38
CA VAL A 187 18.08 -11.18 -2.46
C VAL A 187 18.33 -10.45 -1.15
N TYR A 188 19.54 -9.92 -0.97
CA TYR A 188 19.96 -9.28 0.27
C TYR A 188 19.17 -7.99 0.58
N ASP A 189 18.79 -7.25 -0.44
CA ASP A 189 18.41 -5.84 -0.36
C ASP A 189 17.02 -5.62 0.26
N TRP A 190 16.87 -4.49 0.96
CA TRP A 190 15.56 -3.95 1.31
C TRP A 190 14.87 -3.40 0.04
N HIS A 191 13.55 -3.53 -0.04
CA HIS A 191 12.77 -2.92 -1.11
C HIS A 191 12.73 -1.39 -0.95
N GLY A 192 12.84 -0.68 -2.07
CA GLY A 192 12.76 0.77 -2.13
C GLY A 192 12.98 1.28 -3.56
N MET A 193 12.77 2.57 -3.78
CA MET A 193 12.95 3.17 -5.11
C MET A 193 14.40 3.09 -5.60
N TYR A 194 14.58 2.84 -6.89
CA TYR A 194 15.89 2.99 -7.52
C TYR A 194 16.40 4.42 -7.42
N ALA A 195 17.72 4.53 -7.27
CA ALA A 195 18.37 5.83 -7.25
C ALA A 195 18.33 6.46 -8.64
N ASP A 196 18.20 7.78 -8.69
CA ASP A 196 18.22 8.57 -9.91
C ASP A 196 19.63 8.83 -10.45
N LYS A 197 20.56 7.88 -10.25
CA LYS A 197 21.96 8.01 -10.63
C LYS A 197 22.61 6.66 -10.85
N ASP A 198 23.72 6.68 -11.58
CA ASP A 198 24.58 5.51 -11.70
C ASP A 198 25.11 5.05 -10.34
N GLN A 199 25.23 3.74 -10.17
CA GLN A 199 25.68 3.11 -8.94
C GLN A 199 26.89 2.21 -9.19
N ILE A 200 27.72 2.06 -8.15
CA ILE A 200 28.84 1.13 -8.12
C ILE A 200 28.58 0.18 -6.96
N ASP A 201 28.60 -1.13 -7.21
CA ASP A 201 28.36 -2.20 -6.25
C ASP A 201 27.24 -1.92 -5.22
N PRO A 202 25.99 -1.60 -5.62
CA PRO A 202 24.95 -1.19 -4.68
C PRO A 202 24.47 -2.33 -3.75
N VAL A 203 24.00 -1.95 -2.56
CA VAL A 203 23.44 -2.83 -1.51
C VAL A 203 22.04 -2.40 -1.05
N GLY A 204 21.34 -1.63 -1.89
CA GLY A 204 19.99 -1.16 -1.64
C GLY A 204 19.87 -0.17 -0.47
N PRO A 205 18.63 0.10 -0.03
CA PRO A 205 18.35 0.87 1.18
C PRO A 205 18.90 0.20 2.45
N SER A 206 19.22 1.00 3.46
CA SER A 206 19.69 0.54 4.78
C SER A 206 18.60 -0.15 5.62
N SER A 207 17.33 0.16 5.37
CA SER A 207 16.15 -0.39 6.05
C SER A 207 14.93 -0.30 5.15
N GLY A 208 13.90 -1.11 5.40
CA GLY A 208 12.64 -1.06 4.68
C GLY A 208 11.54 -1.88 5.36
N VAL A 209 10.37 -1.94 4.73
CA VAL A 209 9.23 -2.75 5.19
C VAL A 209 9.33 -4.19 4.67
N ALA A 210 9.84 -4.36 3.45
CA ALA A 210 9.92 -5.63 2.75
C ALA A 210 11.31 -5.85 2.15
N ARG A 211 11.68 -7.11 1.93
CA ARG A 211 12.89 -7.50 1.19
C ARG A 211 12.53 -7.75 -0.27
N VAL A 212 13.49 -7.50 -1.15
CA VAL A 212 13.31 -7.75 -2.58
C VAL A 212 13.27 -9.25 -2.85
N VAL A 213 12.37 -9.64 -3.74
CA VAL A 213 12.27 -10.98 -4.34
C VAL A 213 12.52 -10.82 -5.85
N ARG A 214 13.40 -11.64 -6.41
CA ARG A 214 13.72 -11.65 -7.85
C ARG A 214 13.36 -12.98 -8.50
N ASP A 215 12.95 -12.91 -9.77
CA ASP A 215 12.39 -14.03 -10.54
C ASP A 215 12.41 -13.71 -12.05
N GLY A 216 12.23 -14.71 -12.93
CA GLY A 216 11.93 -14.54 -14.36
C GLY A 216 10.46 -14.77 -14.78
N GLY A 217 9.61 -15.28 -13.88
CA GLY A 217 8.16 -15.11 -13.83
C GLY A 217 7.32 -15.77 -14.92
N VAL A 218 7.74 -16.94 -15.39
CA VAL A 218 7.09 -17.61 -16.52
C VAL A 218 6.24 -18.84 -16.14
N GLU A 219 6.44 -19.44 -14.96
CA GLU A 219 5.94 -20.80 -14.70
C GLU A 219 4.45 -20.88 -14.25
N MET A 220 3.90 -19.86 -13.61
CA MET A 220 2.55 -19.97 -12.99
C MET A 220 1.37 -19.93 -13.97
N ARG A 221 1.60 -19.87 -15.29
CA ARG A 221 0.53 -19.82 -16.31
C ARG A 221 -0.16 -21.18 -16.51
N GLU A 222 0.49 -22.30 -16.17
CA GLU A 222 0.01 -23.64 -16.56
C GLU A 222 -0.79 -24.40 -15.47
N LEU A 223 -0.95 -23.86 -14.26
CA LEU A 223 -1.68 -24.52 -13.17
C LEU A 223 -3.21 -24.28 -13.18
N GLY A 224 -3.77 -23.90 -14.32
CA GLY A 224 -5.20 -23.73 -14.49
C GLY A 224 -5.97 -25.05 -14.27
N PRO A 225 -7.21 -25.04 -13.73
CA PRO A 225 -7.94 -26.25 -13.32
C PRO A 225 -8.29 -27.26 -14.44
N LYS A 226 -7.89 -27.01 -15.69
CA LYS A 226 -8.31 -27.81 -16.85
C LYS A 226 -7.20 -28.11 -17.87
N ASP A 227 -5.95 -27.71 -17.64
CA ASP A 227 -4.95 -27.86 -18.70
C ASP A 227 -4.21 -29.22 -18.63
N THR A 228 -4.61 -30.12 -19.53
CA THR A 228 -4.04 -31.46 -19.76
C THR A 228 -2.54 -31.48 -20.16
N ARG A 229 -1.85 -30.34 -20.20
CA ARG A 229 -0.40 -30.25 -20.50
C ARG A 229 0.52 -30.42 -19.29
N ALA A 230 0.02 -30.27 -18.05
CA ALA A 230 0.77 -30.59 -16.83
C ALA A 230 1.33 -32.03 -16.85
N SER A 231 0.59 -32.95 -17.49
CA SER A 231 0.97 -34.36 -17.68
C SER A 231 2.24 -34.59 -18.54
N ARG A 232 2.67 -33.62 -19.35
CA ARG A 232 3.88 -33.74 -20.21
C ARG A 232 5.16 -33.25 -19.54
N LEU A 233 5.06 -32.50 -18.45
CA LEU A 233 6.19 -31.94 -17.69
C LEU A 233 6.55 -32.76 -16.44
N GLY A 234 5.88 -33.90 -16.21
CA GLY A 234 6.20 -34.79 -15.09
C GLY A 234 5.70 -34.33 -13.73
N PHE A 235 5.04 -33.16 -13.64
CA PHE A 235 4.20 -32.83 -12.49
C PHE A 235 3.09 -33.88 -12.42
N LYS A 236 3.10 -34.71 -11.36
CA LYS A 236 1.95 -35.57 -11.05
C LYS A 236 0.72 -34.67 -11.04
N ASP A 237 -0.36 -35.14 -11.66
CA ASP A 237 -1.67 -34.48 -11.62
C ASP A 237 -1.90 -33.92 -10.23
N VAL A 238 -1.72 -32.61 -10.03
CA VAL A 238 -2.11 -31.95 -8.80
C VAL A 238 -3.62 -31.91 -8.91
N ASN A 239 -4.23 -33.02 -8.49
CA ASN A 239 -5.66 -33.17 -8.52
C ASN A 239 -6.20 -31.95 -7.77
N ALA A 240 -7.13 -31.19 -8.35
CA ALA A 240 -7.77 -30.09 -7.62
C ALA A 240 -8.34 -30.58 -6.28
N LYS A 241 -8.55 -31.90 -6.13
CA LYS A 241 -8.90 -32.61 -4.90
C LYS A 241 -7.78 -32.80 -3.84
N GLU A 242 -6.55 -32.40 -4.09
CA GLU A 242 -5.42 -32.45 -3.14
C GLU A 242 -5.09 -31.06 -2.58
N PHE A 243 -5.50 -29.98 -3.23
CA PHE A 243 -5.45 -28.63 -2.65
C PHE A 243 -6.36 -28.52 -1.42
N PRO A 244 -5.92 -27.91 -0.30
CA PRO A 244 -6.73 -27.76 0.91
C PRO A 244 -8.15 -27.29 0.57
N SER A 245 -9.17 -27.86 1.23
CA SER A 245 -10.59 -27.60 0.94
C SER A 245 -11.00 -26.12 0.97
N TYR A 246 -10.14 -25.26 1.53
CA TYR A 246 -10.21 -23.80 1.49
C TYR A 246 -10.27 -23.25 0.05
N TYR A 247 -9.49 -23.79 -0.87
CA TYR A 247 -9.47 -23.38 -2.29
C TYR A 247 -10.60 -24.01 -3.13
N ARG A 248 -11.28 -25.05 -2.61
CA ARG A 248 -12.33 -25.81 -3.31
C ARG A 248 -13.78 -25.39 -2.98
N ARG A 249 -14.02 -24.68 -1.87
CA ARG A 249 -15.38 -24.41 -1.36
C ARG A 249 -15.95 -23.03 -1.69
N ALA A 250 -15.23 -22.22 -2.46
CA ALA A 250 -15.83 -21.11 -3.18
C ALA A 250 -16.51 -21.75 -4.40
N GLY A 251 -17.83 -21.95 -4.32
CA GLY A 251 -18.62 -22.64 -5.34
C GLY A 251 -18.48 -22.01 -6.71
N ASP A 252 -19.06 -22.67 -7.72
CA ASP A 252 -18.93 -22.36 -9.15
C ASP A 252 -19.25 -20.90 -9.58
N ASP A 253 -19.73 -20.05 -8.66
CA ASP A 253 -19.96 -18.61 -8.86
C ASP A 253 -18.75 -17.73 -8.49
N PHE A 254 -17.66 -18.30 -7.95
CA PHE A 254 -16.45 -17.59 -7.52
C PHE A 254 -15.19 -17.96 -8.32
N GLN A 255 -15.38 -18.37 -9.58
CA GLN A 255 -14.30 -18.82 -10.48
C GLN A 255 -13.32 -17.72 -10.96
N GLY A 256 -13.38 -16.50 -10.42
CA GLY A 256 -12.56 -15.36 -10.90
C GLY A 256 -11.49 -14.82 -9.95
N PHE A 257 -11.49 -15.19 -8.66
CA PHE A 257 -10.68 -14.49 -7.64
C PHE A 257 -9.57 -15.32 -7.01
N LEU A 258 -9.58 -16.64 -7.24
CA LEU A 258 -8.46 -17.54 -6.93
C LEU A 258 -7.59 -17.79 -8.16
N THR A 259 -7.64 -16.91 -9.17
CA THR A 259 -6.68 -16.95 -10.25
C THR A 259 -5.31 -16.72 -9.64
N TYR A 260 -4.60 -17.83 -9.48
CA TYR A 260 -3.15 -17.94 -9.41
C TYR A 260 -2.51 -16.68 -9.95
N PRO A 261 -1.54 -16.11 -9.20
CA PRO A 261 -0.92 -14.85 -9.58
C PRO A 261 -0.61 -14.96 -11.06
N ALA A 262 -1.18 -14.05 -11.85
CA ALA A 262 -0.68 -13.83 -13.18
C ALA A 262 0.75 -13.32 -12.92
N TYR A 263 1.66 -14.25 -12.76
CA TYR A 263 3.00 -13.99 -12.30
C TYR A 263 3.79 -13.46 -13.49
N PHE A 264 4.74 -12.61 -13.17
CA PHE A 264 5.22 -11.49 -13.95
C PHE A 264 6.12 -11.93 -15.10
N ARG A 265 5.60 -11.93 -16.31
CA ARG A 265 6.30 -12.50 -17.47
C ARG A 265 7.39 -11.56 -18.02
N ARG A 266 8.49 -11.40 -17.28
CA ARG A 266 9.70 -10.69 -17.72
C ARG A 266 10.93 -11.19 -16.95
N SER A 267 12.10 -11.19 -17.59
CA SER A 267 13.35 -11.52 -16.90
C SER A 267 13.63 -10.48 -15.83
N ALA A 268 14.08 -10.98 -14.68
CA ALA A 268 14.44 -10.16 -13.53
C ALA A 268 13.30 -9.32 -12.97
N ASN A 269 12.07 -9.87 -12.97
CA ASN A 269 10.97 -9.26 -12.25
C ASN A 269 11.36 -8.93 -10.81
N ARG A 270 10.86 -7.80 -10.34
CA ARG A 270 11.11 -7.26 -9.01
C ARG A 270 9.81 -7.26 -8.22
N ALA A 271 9.77 -8.07 -7.17
CA ALA A 271 8.68 -8.12 -6.20
C ALA A 271 9.24 -7.87 -4.80
N SER A 272 8.37 -7.80 -3.79
CA SER A 272 8.83 -7.75 -2.40
C SER A 272 7.92 -8.46 -1.41
N MET A 273 8.51 -8.89 -0.30
CA MET A 273 7.80 -9.61 0.76
C MET A 273 8.39 -9.31 2.14
N ILE A 274 7.56 -9.42 3.18
CA ILE A 274 7.96 -9.27 4.58
C ILE A 274 9.03 -10.34 4.91
N PRO A 275 10.21 -9.97 5.45
CA PRO A 275 11.32 -10.90 5.63
C PRO A 275 11.01 -12.09 6.56
N GLU A 276 10.16 -11.86 7.57
CA GLU A 276 9.80 -12.85 8.59
C GLU A 276 8.59 -13.72 8.21
N VAL A 277 8.13 -13.65 6.95
CA VAL A 277 7.01 -14.51 6.51
C VAL A 277 7.30 -15.96 6.88
N PRO A 278 6.44 -16.63 7.68
CA PRO A 278 6.79 -17.92 8.27
C PRO A 278 7.09 -18.96 7.20
N SER A 279 8.13 -19.75 7.45
CA SER A 279 8.40 -20.93 6.64
C SER A 279 7.35 -22.01 6.86
N SER A 280 7.09 -22.81 5.82
CA SER A 280 6.05 -23.83 5.82
C SER A 280 6.11 -24.81 7.01
N SER A 281 7.31 -25.06 7.55
CA SER A 281 7.58 -26.00 8.65
C SER A 281 7.32 -25.46 10.06
N ASN A 282 7.19 -24.13 10.24
CA ASN A 282 7.08 -23.50 11.57
C ASN A 282 5.64 -23.24 12.03
N THR A 283 4.66 -23.75 11.29
CA THR A 283 3.25 -23.55 11.60
C THR A 283 2.68 -24.82 12.23
N GLY A 284 2.07 -24.70 13.40
CA GLY A 284 1.43 -25.83 14.08
C GLY A 284 0.36 -26.51 13.21
N PRO A 285 -0.19 -27.66 13.64
CA PRO A 285 -1.18 -28.40 12.85
C PRO A 285 -2.42 -27.55 12.55
N GLY A 286 -2.63 -27.19 11.27
CA GLY A 286 -3.92 -26.66 10.80
C GLY A 286 -3.91 -25.46 9.84
N THR A 287 -2.84 -24.69 9.70
CA THR A 287 -2.80 -23.51 8.80
C THR A 287 -1.39 -23.22 8.29
N PRO A 288 -0.99 -23.77 7.13
CA PRO A 288 0.31 -23.42 6.57
C PRO A 288 0.22 -22.04 5.91
N TYR A 289 0.91 -21.04 6.46
CA TYR A 289 1.26 -19.84 5.71
C TYR A 289 2.24 -20.26 4.61
N THR A 290 1.76 -20.51 3.39
CA THR A 290 2.63 -20.97 2.30
C THR A 290 2.96 -19.85 1.33
N HIS A 291 4.09 -19.18 1.53
CA HIS A 291 4.78 -18.50 0.43
C HIS A 291 5.74 -19.48 -0.24
N TYR A 292 6.20 -19.18 -1.46
CA TYR A 292 7.00 -20.12 -2.26
C TYR A 292 8.41 -19.61 -2.58
N ILE A 293 8.97 -18.76 -1.71
CA ILE A 293 10.24 -18.09 -1.99
C ILE A 293 11.39 -19.02 -1.58
N GLY A 294 12.32 -19.25 -2.49
CA GLY A 294 13.60 -19.92 -2.29
C GLY A 294 14.75 -18.91 -2.30
N PHE A 295 15.95 -19.38 -2.58
CA PHE A 295 17.11 -18.49 -2.71
C PHE A 295 18.28 -19.18 -3.40
N ARG A 296 19.21 -18.36 -3.90
CA ARG A 296 20.55 -18.76 -4.36
C ARG A 296 21.62 -18.06 -3.53
N ILE A 297 22.85 -18.56 -3.57
CA ILE A 297 23.94 -18.02 -2.72
C ILE A 297 25.10 -17.45 -3.53
N VAL A 298 25.78 -16.47 -2.93
CA VAL A 298 27.02 -15.88 -3.42
C VAL A 298 28.16 -16.16 -2.44
N GLU A 299 29.33 -16.56 -2.96
CA GLU A 299 30.60 -16.61 -2.22
C GLU A 299 31.38 -15.32 -2.48
N ALA A 300 31.12 -14.31 -1.66
CA ALA A 300 31.83 -13.03 -1.64
C ALA A 300 31.49 -12.25 -0.37
N ALA A 301 32.37 -11.32 0.03
CA ALA A 301 31.96 -10.30 0.99
C ALA A 301 30.80 -9.46 0.42
N LEU A 302 29.98 -8.88 1.29
CA LEU A 302 29.03 -7.85 0.87
C LEU A 302 29.83 -6.63 0.35
N PRO A 303 29.37 -5.94 -0.70
CA PRO A 303 29.99 -4.69 -1.10
C PRO A 303 30.13 -3.71 0.07
N ALA A 304 31.25 -2.98 0.11
CA ALA A 304 31.54 -2.01 1.17
C ALA A 304 30.94 -0.62 0.90
N THR A 305 30.15 -0.50 -0.16
CA THR A 305 29.47 0.75 -0.53
C THR A 305 28.42 1.09 0.51
N ARG A 306 28.26 2.39 0.77
CA ARG A 306 27.29 2.85 1.75
C ARG A 306 25.87 2.54 1.21
N PRO A 307 24.99 1.92 2.01
CA PRO A 307 23.58 1.74 1.64
C PRO A 307 22.91 3.08 1.36
N VAL A 308 21.85 3.06 0.57
CA VAL A 308 21.01 4.23 0.35
C VAL A 308 20.25 4.54 1.65
N ASP A 309 20.13 5.82 1.98
CA ASP A 309 19.33 6.25 3.13
C ASP A 309 17.85 6.00 2.81
N ALA A 310 17.15 5.26 3.68
CA ALA A 310 15.72 5.04 3.52
C ALA A 310 14.96 6.36 3.74
N ALA A 311 14.15 6.77 2.77
CA ALA A 311 13.30 7.96 2.91
C ALA A 311 12.07 7.61 3.75
N GLN A 312 11.80 8.41 4.79
CA GLN A 312 10.56 8.30 5.53
C GLN A 312 9.46 9.09 4.81
N PRO A 313 8.23 8.56 4.72
CA PRO A 313 7.09 9.28 4.16
C PRO A 313 6.83 10.58 4.91
N PHE A 314 6.63 11.69 4.19
CA PHE A 314 6.48 13.00 4.83
C PHE A 314 5.31 13.07 5.84
N PRO A 315 4.13 12.48 5.57
CA PRO A 315 3.04 12.45 6.55
C PRO A 315 3.39 11.78 7.87
N LEU A 316 4.46 10.98 7.94
CA LEU A 316 4.96 10.33 9.15
C LEU A 316 6.16 11.07 9.74
N ASP A 317 6.70 12.07 9.05
CA ASP A 317 7.87 12.84 9.47
C ASP A 317 7.44 14.22 10.04
N CYS A 318 8.38 14.89 10.71
CA CYS A 318 8.18 16.21 11.31
C CYS A 318 6.95 16.24 12.24
N VAL A 319 6.79 15.22 13.08
CA VAL A 319 5.62 15.03 13.94
C VAL A 319 5.81 15.65 15.30
N ILE A 320 4.98 16.64 15.64
CA ILE A 320 4.99 17.23 16.98
C ILE A 320 4.34 16.24 17.95
N ASN A 321 5.14 15.44 18.64
CA ASN A 321 4.64 14.53 19.68
C ASN A 321 4.39 15.29 20.99
N SER A 322 3.37 16.15 21.01
CA SER A 322 2.94 16.98 22.14
C SER A 322 1.43 16.95 22.30
N LYS A 323 0.93 16.99 23.54
CA LYS A 323 -0.52 17.04 23.84
C LYS A 323 -1.07 18.45 24.00
N ILE A 324 -0.30 19.48 23.64
CA ILE A 324 -0.72 20.88 23.77
C ILE A 324 -2.00 21.11 22.95
N GLY A 325 -3.04 21.64 23.60
CA GLY A 325 -4.28 22.04 22.94
C GLY A 325 -5.20 20.89 22.50
N VAL A 326 -4.91 19.63 22.84
CA VAL A 326 -5.72 18.47 22.40
C VAL A 326 -7.13 18.46 23.01
N GLU A 327 -7.29 18.99 24.23
CA GLU A 327 -8.59 19.14 24.89
C GLU A 327 -9.32 20.45 24.49
N GLN A 328 -8.67 21.33 23.74
CA GLN A 328 -9.30 22.58 23.25
C GLN A 328 -10.15 22.26 22.02
N GLY A 329 -11.27 22.96 21.87
CA GLY A 329 -12.22 22.71 20.80
C GLY A 329 -13.43 23.63 20.90
N PRO A 330 -14.45 23.38 20.06
CA PRO A 330 -15.63 24.21 20.01
C PRO A 330 -16.52 24.03 21.25
N ASP A 331 -17.43 24.96 21.48
CA ASP A 331 -18.49 24.82 22.47
C ASP A 331 -19.41 23.65 22.08
N MET A 332 -19.28 22.53 22.80
CA MET A 332 -19.98 21.28 22.50
C MET A 332 -21.50 21.35 22.71
N ALA A 333 -22.03 22.41 23.33
CA ALA A 333 -23.46 22.66 23.42
C ALA A 333 -24.05 23.28 22.13
N LYS A 334 -23.20 23.82 21.24
CA LYS A 334 -23.62 24.45 19.98
C LYS A 334 -23.35 23.52 18.79
N PRO A 335 -24.22 23.50 17.77
CA PRO A 335 -23.97 22.73 16.55
C PRO A 335 -22.64 23.10 15.88
N TYR A 336 -21.76 22.12 15.71
CA TYR A 336 -20.47 22.25 15.02
C TYR A 336 -20.41 21.29 13.83
N PHE A 337 -20.03 21.80 12.66
CA PHE A 337 -19.86 21.01 11.44
C PHE A 337 -18.81 21.63 10.51
N LYS A 338 -17.81 20.85 10.13
CA LYS A 338 -16.76 21.25 9.19
C LYS A 338 -16.47 20.10 8.21
N ALA A 339 -16.20 20.42 6.96
CA ALA A 339 -15.93 19.48 5.88
C ALA A 339 -14.73 19.95 5.06
N ARG A 340 -13.82 19.04 4.72
CA ARG A 340 -12.67 19.29 3.83
C ARG A 340 -12.26 18.03 3.07
N PRO A 341 -11.64 18.14 1.89
CA PRO A 341 -11.04 16.98 1.23
C PRO A 341 -9.95 16.34 2.09
N ILE A 342 -9.83 15.02 2.05
CA ILE A 342 -8.72 14.27 2.66
C ILE A 342 -7.52 14.24 1.71
N MET A 343 -7.78 13.87 0.45
CA MET A 343 -6.77 13.70 -0.58
C MET A 343 -6.81 14.84 -1.61
N PRO A 344 -5.68 15.19 -2.21
CA PRO A 344 -5.65 16.06 -3.38
C PRO A 344 -6.16 15.33 -4.63
N ILE A 345 -6.45 16.08 -5.69
CA ILE A 345 -6.74 15.54 -7.02
C ILE A 345 -5.63 15.99 -7.98
N PRO A 346 -4.73 15.11 -8.44
CA PRO A 346 -4.54 13.70 -8.04
C PRO A 346 -3.92 13.55 -6.63
N PRO A 347 -3.94 12.37 -5.97
CA PRO A 347 -4.22 11.06 -6.56
C PRO A 347 -5.70 10.74 -6.67
N ASP A 348 -6.55 11.36 -5.84
CA ASP A 348 -7.94 10.92 -5.75
C ASP A 348 -8.64 11.11 -7.11
N ASN A 349 -9.21 10.04 -7.64
CA ASN A 349 -9.91 9.99 -8.94
C ASN A 349 -9.04 10.20 -10.19
N ASP A 350 -7.71 10.13 -10.09
CA ASP A 350 -6.85 10.11 -11.27
C ASP A 350 -7.18 8.90 -12.16
N GLN A 351 -7.23 9.11 -13.48
CA GLN A 351 -7.53 8.04 -14.45
C GLN A 351 -6.26 7.43 -15.08
N GLY A 352 -5.07 7.81 -14.59
CA GLY A 352 -3.77 7.33 -15.04
C GLY A 352 -2.83 8.47 -15.40
N GLY A 353 -1.60 8.40 -14.90
CA GLY A 353 -0.49 9.28 -15.27
C GLY A 353 -0.42 10.62 -14.52
N GLY A 354 -1.41 10.97 -13.68
CA GLY A 354 -1.42 12.24 -12.95
C GLY A 354 -0.47 12.29 -11.76
N MET A 355 -0.21 11.16 -11.09
CA MET A 355 0.57 11.13 -9.84
C MET A 355 2.02 11.54 -10.06
N GLU A 356 2.73 10.82 -10.92
CA GLU A 356 4.12 11.17 -11.29
C GLU A 356 4.19 12.55 -11.95
N ALA A 357 3.15 12.93 -12.71
CA ALA A 357 3.08 14.23 -13.36
C ALA A 357 3.15 15.40 -12.36
N VAL A 358 2.49 15.29 -11.21
CA VAL A 358 2.46 16.36 -10.22
C VAL A 358 3.54 16.25 -9.14
N GLY A 359 4.27 15.14 -9.08
CA GLY A 359 5.35 14.90 -8.12
C GLY A 359 5.03 13.91 -6.98
N LEU A 360 3.85 13.30 -6.99
CA LEU A 360 3.49 12.22 -6.05
C LEU A 360 4.27 10.93 -6.37
N HIS A 361 4.36 10.04 -5.38
CA HIS A 361 5.03 8.76 -5.54
C HIS A 361 4.32 7.92 -6.63
N PRO A 362 5.06 7.31 -7.58
CA PRO A 362 4.46 6.67 -8.76
C PRO A 362 3.64 5.39 -8.44
N ALA A 363 3.88 4.80 -7.27
CA ALA A 363 3.10 3.67 -6.76
C ALA A 363 1.70 4.06 -6.25
N ILE A 364 1.47 5.36 -5.99
CA ILE A 364 0.15 5.83 -5.59
C ILE A 364 -0.73 5.79 -6.83
N GLY A 365 -1.84 5.07 -6.73
CA GLY A 365 -2.88 4.93 -7.74
C GLY A 365 -4.01 5.94 -7.59
N GLY A 366 -4.87 5.98 -8.60
CA GLY A 366 -5.98 6.93 -8.69
C GLY A 366 -7.24 6.54 -7.89
N HIS A 367 -7.37 5.25 -7.54
CA HIS A 367 -8.51 4.73 -6.79
C HIS A 367 -8.13 4.55 -5.32
N ILE A 368 -8.68 5.40 -4.44
CA ILE A 368 -8.41 5.41 -2.99
C ILE A 368 -9.57 4.76 -2.25
N HIS A 369 -9.32 3.64 -1.56
CA HIS A 369 -10.42 2.80 -1.09
C HIS A 369 -10.13 2.03 0.21
N SER A 370 -11.21 1.54 0.85
CA SER A 370 -11.24 0.82 2.14
C SER A 370 -10.35 1.42 3.23
N GLY A 371 -10.47 2.73 3.42
CA GLY A 371 -9.66 3.47 4.38
C GLY A 371 -10.15 3.40 5.83
N GLY A 372 -9.27 3.83 6.73
CA GLY A 372 -9.53 4.05 8.14
C GLY A 372 -8.88 5.35 8.64
N ILE A 373 -9.48 5.97 9.65
CA ILE A 373 -8.90 7.13 10.36
C ILE A 373 -8.61 6.79 11.81
N VAL A 374 -7.55 7.38 12.34
CA VAL A 374 -7.17 7.29 13.75
C VAL A 374 -6.78 8.65 14.28
N LEU A 375 -7.25 8.96 15.48
CA LEU A 375 -6.77 10.12 16.22
C LEU A 375 -5.53 9.74 17.02
N ALA A 376 -4.42 10.43 16.79
CA ALA A 376 -3.18 10.24 17.51
C ALA A 376 -3.17 10.99 18.87
N PRO A 377 -2.32 10.58 19.84
CA PRO A 377 -2.27 11.21 21.15
C PRO A 377 -1.93 12.71 21.17
N ASN A 378 -1.29 13.21 20.11
CA ASN A 378 -0.97 14.61 19.92
C ASN A 378 -2.11 15.45 19.28
N GLY A 379 -3.26 14.83 19.00
CA GLY A 379 -4.41 15.47 18.35
C GLY A 379 -4.39 15.39 16.82
N ASP A 380 -3.32 14.88 16.20
CA ASP A 380 -3.30 14.67 14.76
C ASP A 380 -4.32 13.60 14.35
N VAL A 381 -4.89 13.73 13.17
CA VAL A 381 -5.70 12.67 12.54
C VAL A 381 -4.86 12.06 11.42
N LEU A 382 -4.67 10.74 11.45
CA LEU A 382 -4.05 10.01 10.35
C LEU A 382 -5.13 9.26 9.58
N GLN A 383 -4.96 9.21 8.26
CA GLN A 383 -5.81 8.44 7.37
C GLN A 383 -4.94 7.46 6.59
N PHE A 384 -5.40 6.21 6.50
CA PHE A 384 -4.77 5.14 5.74
C PHE A 384 -5.78 4.56 4.77
N SER A 385 -5.39 4.28 3.54
CA SER A 385 -6.20 3.61 2.51
C SER A 385 -5.31 2.75 1.64
N PHE A 386 -5.88 1.72 1.01
CA PHE A 386 -5.20 1.20 -0.16
C PHE A 386 -5.45 2.11 -1.37
N SER A 387 -4.49 2.10 -2.29
CA SER A 387 -4.47 2.90 -3.50
C SER A 387 -4.09 1.99 -4.66
N THR A 388 -4.88 1.99 -5.74
CA THR A 388 -4.64 1.10 -6.90
C THR A 388 -4.65 1.88 -8.22
N PRO A 389 -3.86 1.49 -9.22
CA PRO A 389 -3.85 2.15 -10.52
C PRO A 389 -5.25 2.18 -11.14
N ALA A 390 -5.71 3.33 -11.63
CA ALA A 390 -6.94 3.38 -12.42
C ALA A 390 -6.70 2.84 -13.85
N PRO A 391 -7.67 2.16 -14.48
CA PRO A 391 -9.03 1.85 -14.02
C PRO A 391 -9.13 0.47 -13.33
N SER A 392 -8.09 0.04 -12.61
CA SER A 392 -8.06 -1.29 -11.99
C SER A 392 -9.06 -1.43 -10.84
N THR A 393 -9.21 -2.67 -10.39
CA THR A 393 -10.16 -3.07 -9.33
C THR A 393 -9.44 -3.27 -8.02
N GLU A 394 -10.21 -3.49 -6.93
CA GLU A 394 -9.65 -3.79 -5.60
C GLU A 394 -8.57 -4.88 -5.63
N VAL A 395 -8.60 -5.85 -6.56
CA VAL A 395 -7.70 -7.01 -6.65
C VAL A 395 -6.42 -6.81 -7.48
N ASP A 396 -5.97 -5.57 -7.67
CA ASP A 396 -4.73 -5.31 -8.39
C ASP A 396 -3.49 -5.66 -7.55
N HIS A 397 -2.46 -6.21 -8.19
CA HIS A 397 -1.19 -6.59 -7.56
C HIS A 397 -0.26 -5.39 -7.31
N ASN A 398 -0.65 -4.19 -7.74
CA ASN A 398 0.00 -2.92 -7.40
C ASN A 398 -0.89 -2.08 -6.48
N SER A 399 -1.84 -2.72 -5.78
CA SER A 399 -2.54 -2.05 -4.70
C SER A 399 -1.53 -1.78 -3.59
N THR A 400 -1.34 -0.51 -3.24
CA THR A 400 -0.37 -0.04 -2.25
C THR A 400 -1.06 0.58 -1.06
N MET A 401 -0.40 0.66 0.09
CA MET A 401 -0.97 1.31 1.28
C MET A 401 -0.47 2.76 1.36
N VAL A 402 -1.38 3.73 1.35
CA VAL A 402 -1.08 5.16 1.44
C VAL A 402 -1.45 5.72 2.81
N VAL A 403 -0.76 6.79 3.21
CA VAL A 403 -1.04 7.54 4.43
C VAL A 403 -1.07 9.04 4.16
N THR A 404 -1.98 9.75 4.82
CA THR A 404 -1.93 11.21 4.98
C THR A 404 -2.23 11.61 6.42
N ARG A 405 -1.86 12.84 6.80
CA ARG A 405 -2.02 13.38 8.15
C ARG A 405 -2.62 14.78 8.13
N LEU A 406 -3.63 14.99 8.97
CA LEU A 406 -4.09 16.30 9.40
C LEU A 406 -3.39 16.64 10.71
N ARG A 407 -2.51 17.64 10.67
CA ARG A 407 -1.79 18.12 11.86
C ARG A 407 -2.76 18.85 12.79
N HIS A 408 -2.67 18.62 14.10
CA HIS A 408 -3.54 19.27 15.09
C HIS A 408 -3.47 20.80 14.97
N GLY A 409 -4.62 21.43 14.73
CA GLY A 409 -4.73 22.87 14.50
C GLY A 409 -4.41 23.35 13.07
N ALA A 410 -4.26 22.46 12.08
CA ALA A 410 -4.15 22.79 10.66
C ALA A 410 -5.48 22.60 9.91
N ASP A 411 -5.71 23.38 8.85
CA ASP A 411 -6.94 23.30 8.03
C ASP A 411 -6.79 22.38 6.81
N GLN A 412 -5.56 22.01 6.47
CA GLN A 412 -5.23 21.25 5.27
C GLN A 412 -4.46 19.98 5.65
N TRP A 413 -4.85 18.85 5.06
CA TRP A 413 -4.11 17.60 5.13
C TRP A 413 -2.76 17.73 4.40
N ASP A 414 -1.74 17.02 4.87
CA ASP A 414 -0.48 16.89 4.15
C ASP A 414 -0.67 16.15 2.81
N MET A 415 0.22 16.36 1.84
CA MET A 415 0.23 15.54 0.61
C MET A 415 0.39 14.06 0.98
N PRO A 416 -0.40 13.14 0.39
CA PRO A 416 -0.31 11.73 0.70
C PRO A 416 1.01 11.13 0.23
N ASP A 417 1.45 10.09 0.91
CA ASP A 417 2.67 9.35 0.59
C ASP A 417 2.46 7.86 0.92
N LEU A 418 3.37 6.99 0.49
CA LEU A 418 3.28 5.57 0.81
C LEU A 418 3.43 5.31 2.31
N PHE A 419 2.56 4.52 2.90
CA PHE A 419 2.81 3.91 4.21
C PHE A 419 3.72 2.69 4.05
N TYR A 420 3.33 1.79 3.15
CA TYR A 420 4.17 0.73 2.63
C TYR A 420 3.61 0.25 1.29
N ASP A 421 4.46 -0.45 0.56
CA ASP A 421 4.10 -1.20 -0.62
C ASP A 421 4.88 -2.51 -0.56
N LEU A 422 4.14 -3.61 -0.57
CA LEU A 422 4.70 -4.90 -0.89
C LEU A 422 4.60 -5.05 -2.43
N ALA A 423 5.59 -4.55 -3.16
CA ALA A 423 5.59 -4.60 -4.62
C ALA A 423 5.15 -5.97 -5.15
N ASP A 424 4.28 -5.94 -6.15
CA ASP A 424 3.66 -7.12 -6.78
C ASP A 424 2.71 -7.93 -5.85
N MET A 425 2.21 -7.31 -4.79
CA MET A 425 1.19 -7.83 -3.87
C MET A 425 -0.08 -6.98 -3.89
N ASP A 426 -1.20 -7.62 -3.55
CA ASP A 426 -2.47 -6.92 -3.40
C ASP A 426 -2.61 -6.41 -1.94
N ASP A 427 -2.04 -5.24 -1.62
CA ASP A 427 -2.18 -4.64 -0.29
C ASP A 427 -3.57 -4.01 -0.11
N GLN A 428 -4.40 -4.61 0.75
CA GLN A 428 -5.77 -4.15 0.93
C GLN A 428 -6.11 -3.80 2.38
N SER A 429 -7.17 -3.00 2.51
CA SER A 429 -7.89 -2.64 3.75
C SER A 429 -7.02 -2.03 4.85
N ALA A 430 -7.48 -0.91 5.39
CA ALA A 430 -6.83 -0.26 6.52
C ALA A 430 -7.79 -0.19 7.70
N LEU A 431 -7.54 -1.00 8.73
CA LEU A 431 -8.09 -0.79 10.07
C LEU A 431 -7.01 -0.10 10.90
N VAL A 432 -7.34 1.04 11.48
CA VAL A 432 -6.48 1.73 12.43
C VAL A 432 -7.21 2.00 13.73
N TRP A 433 -6.49 1.90 14.85
CA TRP A 433 -7.08 1.95 16.18
C TRP A 433 -6.13 2.60 17.18
N ASN A 434 -6.66 3.49 18.01
CA ASN A 434 -5.93 4.06 19.15
C ASN A 434 -6.30 3.30 20.43
N ASP A 435 -5.39 2.46 20.88
CA ASP A 435 -5.47 1.71 22.13
C ASP A 435 -4.75 2.47 23.25
N ASN A 436 -5.43 3.47 23.81
CA ASN A 436 -4.95 4.26 24.95
C ASN A 436 -3.55 4.89 24.74
N GLY A 437 -3.30 5.39 23.53
CA GLY A 437 -2.07 6.04 23.14
C GLY A 437 -1.14 5.18 22.28
N LYS A 438 -1.36 3.86 22.25
CA LYS A 438 -0.71 2.97 21.29
C LYS A 438 -1.56 2.89 20.03
N LEU A 439 -1.03 3.37 18.92
CA LEU A 439 -1.70 3.24 17.63
C LEU A 439 -1.43 1.84 17.06
N TRP A 440 -2.47 1.25 16.50
CA TRP A 440 -2.41 0.00 15.75
C TRP A 440 -2.84 0.26 14.32
N PHE A 441 -2.15 -0.38 13.39
CA PHE A 441 -2.54 -0.55 12.01
C PHE A 441 -2.72 -2.05 11.77
N PHE A 442 -3.82 -2.43 11.13
CA PHE A 442 -4.08 -3.77 10.63
C PHE A 442 -4.37 -3.67 9.13
N GLY A 443 -3.55 -4.35 8.34
CA GLY A 443 -3.67 -4.47 6.90
C GLY A 443 -4.10 -5.87 6.51
N GLY A 444 -4.91 -5.96 5.47
CA GLY A 444 -5.22 -7.20 4.77
C GLY A 444 -4.35 -7.36 3.52
N GLY A 445 -4.80 -8.21 2.60
CA GLY A 445 -4.20 -8.33 1.27
C GLY A 445 -4.24 -9.74 0.70
N ARG A 446 -4.09 -9.82 -0.62
CA ARG A 446 -4.09 -11.08 -1.37
C ARG A 446 -2.75 -11.25 -2.11
N ALA A 447 -2.62 -12.42 -2.74
CA ALA A 447 -1.42 -12.90 -3.43
C ALA A 447 -0.24 -13.24 -2.49
N PHE A 448 0.53 -14.26 -2.87
CA PHE A 448 1.80 -14.66 -2.22
C PHE A 448 1.69 -15.22 -0.79
N GLY A 449 0.83 -16.22 -0.66
CA GLY A 449 0.65 -17.03 0.55
C GLY A 449 -0.59 -16.68 1.35
N ASP A 450 -0.84 -17.44 2.43
CA ASP A 450 -2.11 -17.40 3.16
C ASP A 450 -2.14 -16.33 4.28
N VAL A 451 -1.67 -15.12 3.99
CA VAL A 451 -1.58 -14.02 4.97
C VAL A 451 -2.97 -13.48 5.28
N LYS A 452 -3.47 -13.73 6.50
CA LYS A 452 -4.82 -13.31 6.93
C LYS A 452 -4.92 -11.82 7.20
N PHE A 453 -3.91 -11.30 7.87
CA PHE A 453 -3.72 -9.89 8.13
C PHE A 453 -2.26 -9.68 8.54
N LYS A 454 -1.86 -8.43 8.55
CA LYS A 454 -0.58 -7.94 9.02
C LYS A 454 -0.83 -6.75 9.92
N TYR A 455 0.07 -6.47 10.85
CA TYR A 455 -0.09 -5.33 11.74
C TYR A 455 1.21 -4.60 12.02
N ALA A 456 1.08 -3.32 12.36
CA ALA A 456 2.16 -2.48 12.86
C ALA A 456 1.63 -1.60 14.00
N THR A 457 2.52 -1.13 14.87
CA THR A 457 2.13 -0.30 16.01
C THR A 457 3.02 0.93 16.17
N SER A 458 2.47 2.01 16.71
CA SER A 458 3.19 3.24 16.99
C SER A 458 2.89 3.73 18.42
N THR A 459 3.90 4.29 19.08
CA THR A 459 3.79 4.86 20.44
C THR A 459 4.20 6.34 20.49
N ASP A 460 4.42 6.95 19.33
CA ASP A 460 4.90 8.32 19.18
C ASP A 460 4.00 9.13 18.24
N SER A 461 2.69 8.89 18.36
CA SER A 461 1.65 9.56 17.58
C SER A 461 1.71 9.28 16.08
N GLY A 462 2.24 8.12 15.67
CA GLY A 462 2.37 7.73 14.27
C GLY A 462 3.60 8.36 13.61
N ALA A 463 4.61 8.80 14.37
CA ALA A 463 5.86 9.32 13.83
C ALA A 463 6.83 8.20 13.44
N SER A 464 6.75 7.07 14.10
CA SER A 464 7.42 5.83 13.71
C SER A 464 6.51 4.65 13.99
N TRP A 465 6.71 3.57 13.24
CA TRP A 465 5.94 2.35 13.35
C TRP A 465 6.88 1.17 13.56
N SER A 466 6.44 0.17 14.31
CA SER A 466 7.10 -1.13 14.36
C SER A 466 7.15 -1.76 12.97
N ARG A 467 8.02 -2.76 12.79
CA ARG A 467 8.03 -3.57 11.56
C ARG A 467 6.64 -4.14 11.28
N LEU A 468 6.27 -4.18 10.00
CA LEU A 468 5.04 -4.81 9.55
C LEU A 468 5.14 -6.30 9.84
N THR A 469 4.25 -6.80 10.69
CA THR A 469 4.35 -8.13 11.28
C THR A 469 3.22 -9.01 10.77
N ILE A 470 3.54 -10.23 10.35
CA ILE A 470 2.56 -11.30 10.14
C ILE A 470 2.33 -11.97 11.51
N PRO A 471 1.08 -11.97 12.02
CA PRO A 471 0.76 -12.49 13.34
C PRO A 471 0.93 -14.01 13.40
N TYR A 472 1.26 -14.54 14.58
CA TYR A 472 1.05 -15.95 14.87
C TYR A 472 -0.44 -16.20 15.17
N VAL A 473 -1.11 -16.92 14.28
CA VAL A 473 -2.48 -17.40 14.49
C VAL A 473 -2.45 -18.80 15.07
N ALA A 474 -2.83 -18.92 16.35
CA ALA A 474 -2.82 -20.19 17.08
C ALA A 474 -3.97 -21.11 16.67
N GLU A 475 -5.11 -20.54 16.27
CA GLU A 475 -6.30 -21.30 15.88
C GLU A 475 -7.13 -20.50 14.86
N GLN A 476 -7.49 -21.16 13.76
CA GLN A 476 -8.45 -20.67 12.78
C GLN A 476 -9.57 -21.70 12.62
N LYS A 477 -10.82 -21.30 12.86
CA LYS A 477 -11.97 -22.21 12.92
C LYS A 477 -12.79 -22.26 11.64
N GLY A 478 -12.58 -21.30 10.74
CA GLY A 478 -13.30 -21.23 9.47
C GLY A 478 -12.56 -20.45 8.40
N TYR A 479 -13.21 -20.29 7.24
CA TYR A 479 -12.69 -19.44 6.17
C TYR A 479 -12.69 -17.97 6.62
N VAL A 480 -11.67 -17.22 6.18
CA VAL A 480 -11.44 -15.83 6.54
C VAL A 480 -11.04 -15.05 5.30
N GLU A 481 -11.71 -13.94 5.01
CA GLU A 481 -11.24 -13.01 3.99
C GLU A 481 -10.12 -12.14 4.59
N PRO A 482 -9.00 -11.94 3.88
CA PRO A 482 -7.90 -11.12 4.36
C PRO A 482 -8.21 -9.62 4.20
N GLN A 483 -9.32 -9.18 4.80
CA GLN A 483 -9.82 -7.82 4.80
C GLN A 483 -10.27 -7.42 6.21
N PRO A 484 -9.38 -6.85 7.04
CA PRO A 484 -9.76 -6.17 8.28
C PRO A 484 -10.83 -5.10 8.06
N ILE A 485 -11.81 -5.08 8.96
CA ILE A 485 -12.92 -4.13 9.02
C ILE A 485 -12.60 -3.07 10.08
N THR A 486 -13.10 -1.84 9.93
CA THR A 486 -12.80 -0.65 10.76
C THR A 486 -13.32 -0.69 12.21
N SER A 487 -13.44 -1.86 12.82
CA SER A 487 -13.80 -2.02 14.23
C SER A 487 -12.74 -2.80 15.00
N ALA A 488 -12.14 -2.15 16.00
CA ALA A 488 -11.27 -2.77 16.99
C ALA A 488 -11.53 -2.19 18.38
N PHE A 489 -11.47 -3.03 19.41
CA PHE A 489 -11.75 -2.64 20.80
C PHE A 489 -11.17 -3.66 21.78
N ARG A 490 -11.14 -3.29 23.07
CA ARG A 490 -10.83 -4.23 24.16
C ARG A 490 -12.11 -4.71 24.84
N GLY A 491 -12.14 -6.00 25.16
CA GLY A 491 -13.08 -6.59 26.10
C GLY A 491 -12.80 -6.17 27.55
N PRO A 492 -13.75 -6.39 28.48
CA PRO A 492 -13.56 -6.08 29.90
C PRO A 492 -12.41 -6.85 30.55
N ASP A 493 -12.05 -8.01 30.00
CA ASP A 493 -10.92 -8.84 30.42
C ASP A 493 -9.57 -8.40 29.79
N GLY A 494 -9.58 -7.30 29.02
CA GLY A 494 -8.42 -6.79 28.30
C GLY A 494 -8.16 -7.49 26.96
N THR A 495 -8.96 -8.48 26.56
CA THR A 495 -8.82 -9.15 25.24
C THR A 495 -8.98 -8.12 24.13
N ILE A 496 -8.05 -8.08 23.18
CA ILE A 496 -8.18 -7.26 21.97
C ILE A 496 -9.07 -8.00 20.99
N TYR A 497 -10.04 -7.30 20.41
CA TYR A 497 -10.87 -7.80 19.32
C TYR A 497 -10.75 -6.89 18.10
N PHE A 498 -10.77 -7.46 16.91
CA PHE A 498 -11.05 -6.71 15.68
C PHE A 498 -11.85 -7.53 14.67
N GLY A 499 -12.60 -6.83 13.82
CA GLY A 499 -13.49 -7.43 12.82
C GLY A 499 -12.81 -7.76 11.50
N THR A 500 -13.22 -8.85 10.86
CA THR A 500 -12.79 -9.22 9.50
C THR A 500 -13.92 -9.95 8.75
N ASP A 501 -13.97 -9.83 7.43
CA ASP A 501 -14.94 -10.58 6.61
C ASP A 501 -14.65 -12.10 6.64
N ALA A 502 -15.68 -12.92 6.47
CA ALA A 502 -15.59 -14.37 6.37
C ALA A 502 -16.23 -14.87 5.05
N LYS A 503 -16.65 -16.14 5.02
CA LYS A 503 -17.23 -16.73 3.81
C LYS A 503 -18.57 -16.05 3.50
N GLY A 504 -18.72 -15.59 2.26
CA GLY A 504 -20.01 -15.09 1.77
C GLY A 504 -20.48 -13.86 2.51
N GLY A 505 -21.67 -13.95 3.11
CA GLY A 505 -22.31 -12.88 3.85
C GLY A 505 -21.85 -12.70 5.30
N ASP A 506 -20.85 -13.46 5.74
CA ASP A 506 -20.46 -13.52 7.14
C ASP A 506 -19.29 -12.57 7.46
N SER A 507 -19.19 -12.13 8.71
CA SER A 507 -17.98 -11.54 9.32
C SER A 507 -17.63 -12.27 10.62
N LEU A 508 -16.40 -12.08 11.13
CA LEU A 508 -15.91 -12.68 12.38
C LEU A 508 -15.12 -11.67 13.22
N LEU A 509 -14.81 -12.05 14.46
CA LEU A 509 -13.84 -11.37 15.31
C LEU A 509 -12.56 -12.19 15.44
N TRP A 510 -11.43 -11.54 15.19
CA TRP A 510 -10.14 -12.00 15.70
C TRP A 510 -9.99 -11.56 17.15
N ALA A 511 -9.31 -12.37 17.95
CA ALA A 511 -9.06 -12.05 19.35
C ALA A 511 -7.60 -12.33 19.75
N SER A 512 -7.10 -11.52 20.69
CA SER A 512 -5.78 -11.70 21.31
C SER A 512 -5.83 -11.39 22.80
N ARG A 513 -5.35 -12.33 23.62
CA ARG A 513 -5.33 -12.23 25.09
C ARG A 513 -3.98 -11.78 25.66
N ASP A 514 -2.96 -11.64 24.81
CA ASP A 514 -1.57 -11.40 25.21
C ASP A 514 -0.99 -10.15 24.53
N ASN A 515 -1.87 -9.18 24.23
CA ASN A 515 -1.54 -7.91 23.59
C ASN A 515 -0.94 -8.06 22.18
N GLY A 516 -1.52 -8.96 21.39
CA GLY A 516 -1.23 -9.14 19.96
C GLY A 516 -0.09 -10.09 19.66
N LYS A 517 0.45 -10.84 20.64
CA LYS A 517 1.51 -11.83 20.38
C LYS A 517 0.94 -13.08 19.73
N THR A 518 -0.24 -13.53 20.18
CA THR A 518 -0.99 -14.64 19.59
C THR A 518 -2.42 -14.23 19.28
N TRP A 519 -2.92 -14.74 18.17
CA TRP A 519 -4.27 -14.44 17.65
C TRP A 519 -5.07 -15.72 17.44
N PHE A 520 -6.39 -15.64 17.64
CA PHE A 520 -7.30 -16.75 17.39
C PHE A 520 -8.63 -16.27 16.81
N ASP A 521 -9.20 -17.09 15.93
CA ASP A 521 -10.56 -16.94 15.42
C ASP A 521 -11.55 -17.28 16.54
N THR A 522 -12.45 -16.37 16.89
CA THR A 522 -13.45 -16.61 17.96
C THR A 522 -14.38 -17.77 17.61
N GLY A 523 -14.54 -18.09 16.32
CA GLY A 523 -15.34 -19.19 15.78
C GLY A 523 -16.74 -18.77 15.33
N GLY A 524 -17.36 -17.80 16.00
CA GLY A 524 -18.66 -17.29 15.62
C GLY A 524 -18.62 -16.49 14.32
N ARG A 525 -19.74 -16.49 13.58
CA ARG A 525 -19.94 -15.70 12.37
C ARG A 525 -21.21 -14.86 12.50
N THR A 526 -21.10 -13.59 12.10
CA THR A 526 -22.23 -12.67 12.05
C THR A 526 -23.08 -12.98 10.81
N VAL A 527 -24.31 -12.46 10.79
CA VAL A 527 -25.25 -12.62 9.67
C VAL A 527 -25.13 -11.53 8.60
N GLY A 528 -24.04 -10.76 8.60
CA GLY A 528 -23.84 -9.61 7.73
C GLY A 528 -22.38 -9.43 7.32
N ARG A 529 -22.15 -8.93 6.11
CA ARG A 529 -20.82 -8.65 5.58
C ARG A 529 -20.43 -7.21 5.86
N HIS A 530 -19.13 -6.94 6.06
CA HIS A 530 -18.65 -5.65 6.57
C HIS A 530 -19.32 -5.30 7.90
N THR A 531 -19.48 -6.31 8.77
CA THR A 531 -20.02 -6.08 10.11
C THR A 531 -19.07 -5.21 10.91
N THR A 532 -19.57 -4.05 11.32
CA THR A 532 -18.92 -3.20 12.32
C THR A 532 -19.41 -3.54 13.71
N PHE A 533 -18.54 -3.35 14.70
CA PHE A 533 -18.73 -3.89 16.04
C PHE A 533 -18.59 -2.82 17.11
N VAL A 534 -19.45 -2.89 18.13
CA VAL A 534 -19.34 -2.05 19.34
C VAL A 534 -19.73 -2.85 20.57
N MET A 535 -19.05 -2.59 21.68
CA MET A 535 -19.40 -3.17 22.97
C MET A 535 -20.56 -2.40 23.60
N LEU A 536 -21.59 -3.13 24.03
CA LEU A 536 -22.74 -2.63 24.76
C LEU A 536 -22.44 -2.47 26.26
N ARG A 537 -23.24 -1.64 26.95
CA ARG A 537 -23.07 -1.41 28.40
C ARG A 537 -23.28 -2.67 29.24
N ASP A 538 -24.05 -3.62 28.75
CA ASP A 538 -24.30 -4.91 29.40
C ASP A 538 -23.20 -5.96 29.11
N GLY A 539 -22.12 -5.56 28.42
CA GLY A 539 -20.99 -6.42 28.09
C GLY A 539 -21.18 -7.25 26.82
N ARG A 540 -22.35 -7.23 26.18
CA ARG A 540 -22.55 -7.86 24.88
C ARG A 540 -21.83 -7.09 23.78
N ILE A 541 -21.51 -7.75 22.69
CA ILE A 541 -21.00 -7.14 21.46
C ILE A 541 -22.16 -7.05 20.47
N LEU A 542 -22.46 -5.85 19.99
CA LEU A 542 -23.36 -5.62 18.86
C LEU A 542 -22.55 -5.64 17.56
N GLY A 543 -22.99 -6.43 16.60
CA GLY A 543 -22.53 -6.40 15.22
C GLY A 543 -23.61 -5.87 14.29
N MET A 544 -23.27 -4.89 13.45
CA MET A 544 -24.12 -4.34 12.38
C MET A 544 -23.35 -4.21 11.06
N GLY A 545 -23.86 -4.80 9.99
CA GLY A 545 -23.28 -4.69 8.64
C GLY A 545 -24.17 -5.38 7.62
N GLY A 546 -24.11 -4.93 6.37
CA GLY A 546 -25.08 -5.35 5.36
C GLY A 546 -24.60 -5.18 3.92
N LYS A 547 -23.29 -5.23 3.65
CA LYS A 547 -22.79 -5.21 2.26
C LYS A 547 -23.30 -6.45 1.55
N SER A 548 -24.15 -6.28 0.54
CA SER A 548 -24.75 -7.35 -0.26
C SER A 548 -25.43 -8.45 0.58
N THR A 549 -25.86 -8.11 1.80
CA THR A 549 -26.47 -8.99 2.79
C THR A 549 -27.61 -8.25 3.49
N ASP A 550 -28.78 -8.90 3.59
CA ASP A 550 -29.96 -8.26 4.15
C ASP A 550 -30.89 -9.24 4.89
N ILE A 551 -31.79 -8.66 5.69
CA ILE A 551 -32.99 -9.31 6.18
C ILE A 551 -34.19 -8.49 5.70
N ASP A 552 -34.81 -8.93 4.59
CA ASP A 552 -35.91 -8.25 3.89
C ASP A 552 -35.54 -6.81 3.45
N GLY A 553 -34.34 -6.64 2.91
CA GLY A 553 -33.79 -5.36 2.44
C GLY A 553 -33.19 -4.48 3.54
N TYR A 554 -33.31 -4.86 4.83
CA TYR A 554 -32.72 -4.12 5.94
C TYR A 554 -31.33 -4.65 6.29
N MET A 555 -30.46 -3.76 6.77
CA MET A 555 -29.15 -4.14 7.26
C MET A 555 -29.32 -5.08 8.48
N PRO A 556 -28.65 -6.24 8.50
CA PRO A 556 -28.68 -7.15 9.64
C PRO A 556 -27.98 -6.59 10.88
N LYS A 557 -28.52 -6.92 12.06
CA LYS A 557 -27.84 -6.81 13.36
C LYS A 557 -27.84 -8.14 14.12
N THR A 558 -26.84 -8.35 14.96
CA THR A 558 -26.71 -9.53 15.83
C THR A 558 -25.92 -9.20 17.09
N TYR A 559 -26.07 -10.02 18.13
CA TYR A 559 -25.43 -9.84 19.43
C TYR A 559 -24.61 -11.06 19.83
N SER A 560 -23.47 -10.84 20.46
CA SER A 560 -22.68 -11.89 21.12
C SER A 560 -22.53 -11.58 22.61
N ALA A 561 -22.76 -12.59 23.46
CA ALA A 561 -22.58 -12.49 24.91
C ALA A 561 -21.31 -13.22 25.41
N ASP A 562 -20.55 -13.85 24.51
CA ASP A 562 -19.44 -14.75 24.84
C ASP A 562 -18.12 -14.40 24.14
N GLY A 563 -17.98 -13.13 23.74
CA GLY A 563 -16.78 -12.61 23.09
C GLY A 563 -16.66 -13.05 21.63
N GLY A 564 -17.78 -13.17 20.92
CA GLY A 564 -17.84 -13.50 19.50
C GLY A 564 -17.75 -14.99 19.18
N LYS A 565 -17.89 -15.89 20.16
CA LYS A 565 -17.89 -17.34 19.91
C LYS A 565 -19.23 -17.79 19.32
N THR A 566 -20.32 -17.21 19.81
CA THR A 566 -21.66 -17.38 19.28
C THR A 566 -22.33 -16.03 19.04
N TRP A 567 -23.28 -16.03 18.10
CA TRP A 567 -24.05 -14.85 17.71
C TRP A 567 -25.54 -15.18 17.75
N SER A 568 -26.35 -14.23 18.18
CA SER A 568 -27.80 -14.35 18.18
C SER A 568 -28.32 -14.51 16.75
N LYS A 569 -29.56 -14.97 16.61
CA LYS A 569 -30.29 -14.88 15.34
C LYS A 569 -30.24 -13.44 14.83
N GLY A 570 -30.08 -13.29 13.51
CA GLY A 570 -30.10 -11.99 12.85
C GLY A 570 -31.45 -11.27 13.02
N GLU A 571 -31.37 -9.97 13.27
CA GLU A 571 -32.52 -9.07 13.38
C GLU A 571 -32.39 -7.92 12.38
N LYS A 572 -33.52 -7.31 12.01
CA LYS A 572 -33.53 -6.12 11.17
C LYS A 572 -33.06 -4.91 11.97
N THR A 573 -32.24 -4.08 11.35
CA THR A 573 -32.06 -2.69 11.79
C THR A 573 -33.15 -1.81 11.18
N GLU A 574 -33.17 -0.54 11.61
CA GLU A 574 -34.00 0.51 11.03
C GLU A 574 -33.40 1.06 9.71
N PHE A 575 -32.23 0.55 9.31
CA PHE A 575 -31.46 1.03 8.16
C PHE A 575 -31.53 0.05 6.99
N ALA A 576 -31.46 0.56 5.76
CA ALA A 576 -31.39 -0.28 4.58
C ALA A 576 -30.06 -1.04 4.52
N ALA A 577 -30.09 -2.22 3.88
CA ALA A 577 -28.87 -2.92 3.50
C ALA A 577 -28.03 -2.09 2.51
N LEU A 578 -26.74 -2.40 2.45
CA LEU A 578 -25.75 -1.66 1.67
C LEU A 578 -25.32 -2.45 0.43
N GLY A 579 -24.90 -1.72 -0.61
CA GLY A 579 -24.30 -2.31 -1.81
C GLY A 579 -22.81 -2.56 -1.65
N GLY A 580 -22.17 -3.00 -2.73
CA GLY A 580 -20.72 -2.91 -2.84
C GLY A 580 -20.26 -1.46 -2.69
N ASN A 581 -18.97 -1.24 -2.37
CA ASN A 581 -18.41 0.10 -2.18
C ASN A 581 -18.95 0.88 -0.97
N GLN A 582 -19.66 0.21 -0.06
CA GLN A 582 -20.25 0.81 1.13
C GLN A 582 -19.96 -0.05 2.36
N ARG A 583 -19.53 0.60 3.44
CA ARG A 583 -19.34 0.02 4.77
C ARG A 583 -19.69 1.06 5.83
N PRO A 584 -20.58 0.75 6.79
CA PRO A 584 -20.96 1.71 7.81
C PRO A 584 -19.88 1.81 8.89
N VAL A 585 -20.08 2.69 9.87
CA VAL A 585 -19.29 2.70 11.11
C VAL A 585 -20.21 2.81 12.32
N ILE A 586 -19.93 2.05 13.38
CA ILE A 586 -20.54 2.19 14.69
C ILE A 586 -19.46 2.34 15.76
N MET A 587 -19.65 3.27 16.69
CA MET A 587 -18.75 3.44 17.84
C MET A 587 -19.49 4.00 19.05
N ARG A 588 -18.91 3.84 20.24
CA ARG A 588 -19.39 4.49 21.46
C ARG A 588 -18.70 5.83 21.67
N LEU A 589 -19.47 6.88 21.88
CA LEU A 589 -18.96 8.21 22.18
C LEU A 589 -18.68 8.39 23.68
N LYS A 590 -17.93 9.44 24.04
CA LYS A 590 -17.64 9.88 25.41
C LYS A 590 -18.91 10.17 26.24
N SER A 591 -20.00 10.61 25.58
CA SER A 591 -21.32 10.77 26.22
C SER A 591 -21.97 9.45 26.62
N GLY A 592 -21.44 8.32 26.15
CA GLY A 592 -22.00 6.98 26.32
C GLY A 592 -23.03 6.61 25.26
N ARG A 593 -23.43 7.52 24.36
CA ARG A 593 -24.28 7.22 23.20
C ARG A 593 -23.57 6.35 22.17
N LEU A 594 -24.33 5.61 21.39
CA LEU A 594 -23.81 5.00 20.16
C LEU A 594 -23.90 6.01 19.03
N PHE A 595 -22.81 6.15 18.28
CA PHE A 595 -22.76 6.89 17.01
C PHE A 595 -22.76 5.89 15.87
N PHE A 596 -23.55 6.17 14.84
CA PHE A 596 -23.61 5.39 13.61
C PHE A 596 -23.57 6.32 12.40
N ALA A 597 -22.80 5.96 11.37
CA ALA A 597 -22.82 6.67 10.10
C ALA A 597 -22.83 5.68 8.94
N SER A 598 -23.68 5.97 7.95
CA SER A 598 -23.98 5.06 6.83
C SER A 598 -24.66 5.84 5.69
N ASP A 599 -24.97 5.13 4.61
CA ASP A 599 -25.87 5.58 3.57
C ASP A 599 -27.30 5.10 3.84
N PHE A 600 -28.29 5.91 3.43
CA PHE A 600 -29.70 5.54 3.53
C PHE A 600 -30.06 4.36 2.64
N GLN A 601 -29.31 4.15 1.55
CA GLN A 601 -29.56 3.11 0.53
C GLN A 601 -28.27 2.66 -0.15
N TYR A 602 -28.35 1.50 -0.82
CA TYR A 602 -27.33 1.04 -1.76
C TYR A 602 -27.16 2.03 -2.93
N SER A 603 -25.94 2.13 -3.49
CA SER A 603 -25.72 2.95 -4.69
C SER A 603 -26.40 2.33 -5.92
N LEU A 604 -27.30 3.07 -6.59
CA LEU A 604 -28.04 2.56 -7.77
C LEU A 604 -27.13 2.28 -8.99
N ALA A 605 -25.89 2.79 -8.97
CA ALA A 605 -24.80 2.44 -9.89
C ALA A 605 -24.66 0.93 -10.14
N GLN A 606 -24.84 0.13 -9.09
CA GLN A 606 -24.64 -1.31 -9.13
C GLN A 606 -25.89 -2.06 -9.63
N ARG A 607 -27.08 -1.47 -9.45
CA ARG A 607 -28.36 -2.05 -9.89
C ARG A 607 -28.39 -2.31 -11.40
N GLN A 608 -27.67 -1.49 -12.19
CA GLN A 608 -27.63 -1.63 -13.65
C GLN A 608 -26.47 -2.51 -14.16
N LEU A 609 -25.46 -2.78 -13.33
CA LEU A 609 -24.27 -3.54 -13.72
C LEU A 609 -24.38 -5.04 -13.43
N ILE A 610 -25.21 -5.47 -12.47
CA ILE A 610 -25.13 -6.85 -11.95
C ILE A 610 -26.46 -7.62 -11.95
N ALA A 611 -27.64 -6.99 -11.97
CA ALA A 611 -28.89 -7.73 -11.83
C ALA A 611 -29.86 -7.56 -13.01
N LYS A 612 -30.29 -8.69 -13.58
CA LYS A 612 -31.65 -8.78 -14.16
C LYS A 612 -32.66 -8.65 -13.01
N PRO A 613 -33.85 -8.06 -13.21
CA PRO A 613 -34.89 -8.01 -12.18
C PRO A 613 -35.13 -9.41 -11.58
N GLY A 614 -34.99 -9.55 -10.25
CA GLY A 614 -35.20 -10.81 -9.53
C GLY A 614 -33.94 -11.62 -9.16
N GLN A 615 -32.74 -11.18 -9.53
CA GLN A 615 -31.50 -11.82 -9.06
C GLN A 615 -31.10 -11.33 -7.65
N VAL A 616 -30.64 -12.29 -6.85
CA VAL A 616 -29.97 -12.09 -5.58
C VAL A 616 -28.53 -11.63 -5.89
N GLY A 617 -28.02 -10.62 -5.20
CA GLY A 617 -26.63 -10.17 -5.35
C GLY A 617 -25.66 -11.34 -5.14
N ALA A 618 -24.39 -11.20 -5.56
CA ALA A 618 -23.39 -12.28 -5.57
C ALA A 618 -23.19 -13.02 -4.22
N TRP A 619 -23.76 -12.49 -3.13
CA TRP A 619 -23.63 -13.00 -1.77
C TRP A 619 -24.94 -13.23 -1.02
N GLY A 620 -26.10 -13.24 -1.68
CA GLY A 620 -27.35 -13.71 -1.05
C GLY A 620 -28.39 -12.64 -0.69
N GLY A 621 -28.08 -11.34 -0.80
CA GLY A 621 -29.04 -10.26 -0.55
C GLY A 621 -29.91 -9.88 -1.77
N LYS A 622 -31.17 -9.46 -1.52
CA LYS A 622 -31.97 -8.68 -2.48
C LYS A 622 -31.43 -7.25 -2.49
N GLU A 623 -30.79 -6.84 -3.58
CA GLU A 623 -30.30 -5.47 -3.79
C GLU A 623 -31.45 -4.47 -4.06
N THR A 624 -32.44 -4.45 -3.16
CA THR A 624 -33.61 -3.56 -3.17
C THR A 624 -33.84 -3.03 -1.77
N ALA A 625 -33.83 -1.70 -1.63
CA ALA A 625 -34.07 -1.03 -0.36
C ALA A 625 -35.51 -1.32 0.10
N PRO A 626 -35.76 -1.37 1.42
CA PRO A 626 -37.10 -1.58 1.94
C PRO A 626 -38.05 -0.49 1.44
N ASP A 627 -39.31 -0.86 1.17
CA ASP A 627 -40.31 0.11 0.71
C ASP A 627 -40.56 1.25 1.71
N SER A 628 -40.26 1.04 3.00
CA SER A 628 -40.39 2.03 4.07
C SER A 628 -39.34 3.14 4.04
N ILE A 629 -38.15 2.89 3.45
CA ILE A 629 -37.04 3.86 3.44
C ILE A 629 -37.02 4.55 2.08
N LYS A 630 -37.41 5.83 2.04
CA LYS A 630 -37.46 6.62 0.80
C LYS A 630 -36.34 7.66 0.73
N GLU A 631 -35.67 7.91 1.85
CA GLU A 631 -34.53 8.81 1.98
C GLU A 631 -33.37 8.38 1.07
N ARG A 632 -32.53 9.35 0.75
CA ARG A 632 -31.34 9.20 -0.10
C ARG A 632 -30.21 10.04 0.44
N GLY A 633 -28.98 9.60 0.24
CA GLY A 633 -27.77 10.26 0.72
C GLY A 633 -27.10 9.50 1.85
N SER A 634 -26.12 10.14 2.46
CA SER A 634 -25.43 9.68 3.67
C SER A 634 -25.93 10.40 4.93
N PHE A 635 -25.77 9.76 6.08
CA PHE A 635 -26.22 10.29 7.37
C PHE A 635 -25.29 9.94 8.52
N ALA A 636 -25.45 10.70 9.61
CA ALA A 636 -24.96 10.38 10.94
C ALA A 636 -26.17 10.20 11.88
N ALA A 637 -26.04 9.31 12.87
CA ALA A 637 -27.10 8.99 13.80
C ALA A 637 -26.57 8.76 15.22
N LEU A 638 -27.41 9.04 16.21
CA LEU A 638 -27.14 8.81 17.63
C LEU A 638 -28.21 7.94 18.27
N SER A 639 -27.80 7.01 19.13
CA SER A 639 -28.70 6.22 19.96
C SER A 639 -28.39 6.37 21.44
N ASP A 640 -29.43 6.66 22.23
CA ASP A 640 -29.39 6.76 23.68
C ASP A 640 -29.61 5.39 24.38
N ASP A 641 -30.12 4.40 23.66
CA ASP A 641 -30.72 3.17 24.21
C ASP A 641 -30.11 1.88 23.64
N GLU A 642 -28.81 1.93 23.34
CA GLU A 642 -28.00 0.80 22.84
C GLU A 642 -28.47 0.27 21.47
N GLY A 643 -28.90 1.17 20.59
CA GLY A 643 -29.22 0.88 19.19
C GLY A 643 -30.66 0.39 18.96
N LYS A 644 -31.60 0.75 19.84
CA LYS A 644 -33.04 0.46 19.67
C LYS A 644 -33.77 1.61 18.97
N THR A 645 -33.40 2.84 19.26
CA THR A 645 -33.90 4.05 18.59
C THR A 645 -32.74 4.97 18.18
N TRP A 646 -32.98 5.79 17.16
CA TRP A 646 -31.96 6.62 16.52
C TRP A 646 -32.46 8.04 16.23
N HIS A 647 -31.67 9.03 16.59
CA HIS A 647 -31.76 10.39 16.07
C HIS A 647 -30.92 10.47 14.80
N ILE A 648 -31.54 10.69 13.65
CA ILE A 648 -30.87 10.60 12.34
C ILE A 648 -30.76 11.99 11.71
N ARG A 649 -29.57 12.32 11.21
CA ARG A 649 -29.31 13.56 10.48
C ARG A 649 -28.52 13.31 9.19
N LYS A 650 -29.04 13.81 8.07
CA LYS A 650 -28.37 13.75 6.77
C LYS A 650 -27.10 14.62 6.76
N LEU A 651 -26.05 14.17 6.07
CA LEU A 651 -24.81 14.94 5.92
C LEU A 651 -25.00 16.08 4.90
N ASP A 652 -24.75 17.33 5.32
CA ASP A 652 -25.04 18.55 4.55
C ASP A 652 -24.10 18.76 3.34
N LEU A 653 -22.88 18.19 3.37
CA LEU A 653 -21.83 18.36 2.34
C LEU A 653 -21.30 17.02 1.78
N GLY A 654 -22.13 15.98 1.80
CA GLY A 654 -21.78 14.70 1.18
C GLY A 654 -21.69 14.81 -0.34
N LEU A 655 -20.75 14.08 -0.94
CA LEU A 655 -20.49 14.08 -2.38
C LEU A 655 -21.06 12.82 -3.04
N PRO A 656 -21.39 12.85 -4.35
CA PRO A 656 -21.85 11.67 -5.06
C PRO A 656 -20.73 10.61 -5.19
N HIS A 657 -21.12 9.40 -5.63
CA HIS A 657 -20.19 8.29 -5.85
C HIS A 657 -19.26 8.56 -7.06
N GLU A 658 -17.98 8.18 -6.96
CA GLU A 658 -16.94 8.41 -7.98
C GLU A 658 -17.22 7.78 -9.36
N SER A 659 -17.97 6.67 -9.39
CA SER A 659 -18.31 5.93 -10.62
C SER A 659 -19.07 6.76 -11.67
N ARG A 660 -19.52 7.97 -11.32
CA ARG A 660 -20.19 8.92 -12.22
C ARG A 660 -19.28 9.42 -13.35
N GLN A 661 -17.96 9.30 -13.21
CA GLN A 661 -16.97 9.78 -14.18
C GLN A 661 -16.29 8.67 -15.00
N ILE A 662 -16.65 7.38 -14.84
CA ILE A 662 -16.03 6.27 -15.60
C ILE A 662 -16.50 6.34 -17.07
N PRO A 663 -15.63 6.71 -18.04
CA PRO A 663 -16.05 6.93 -19.43
C PRO A 663 -16.50 5.66 -20.18
N LYS A 664 -16.27 4.47 -19.58
CA LYS A 664 -16.52 3.16 -20.20
C LYS A 664 -17.89 2.55 -19.88
N ILE A 665 -18.76 3.22 -19.13
CA ILE A 665 -20.13 2.72 -18.92
C ILE A 665 -20.91 2.94 -20.23
N LYS A 666 -21.02 1.87 -21.04
CA LYS A 666 -21.67 1.86 -22.37
C LYS A 666 -23.19 2.11 -22.36
N ARG A 667 -23.78 2.43 -21.21
CA ARG A 667 -25.20 2.76 -21.08
C ARG A 667 -25.36 4.18 -20.56
N PRO A 668 -26.27 4.99 -21.12
CA PRO A 668 -26.62 6.27 -20.53
C PRO A 668 -27.17 6.02 -19.13
N LEU A 669 -26.42 6.42 -18.11
CA LEU A 669 -26.87 6.41 -16.73
C LEU A 669 -27.96 7.47 -16.57
N ASN A 670 -29.06 7.11 -15.91
CA ASN A 670 -30.10 8.10 -15.60
C ASN A 670 -29.52 9.02 -14.50
N PRO A 671 -29.51 10.36 -14.68
CA PRO A 671 -28.91 11.28 -13.70
C PRO A 671 -29.41 11.04 -12.26
N SER A 672 -30.72 10.76 -12.13
CA SER A 672 -31.39 10.44 -10.87
C SER A 672 -30.82 9.23 -10.10
N ASP A 673 -30.10 8.33 -10.77
CA ASP A 673 -29.56 7.12 -10.15
C ASP A 673 -28.22 7.41 -9.40
N HIS A 674 -27.60 8.56 -9.60
CA HIS A 674 -26.26 8.88 -9.05
C HIS A 674 -26.16 10.27 -8.40
N ASP A 675 -27.28 10.97 -8.20
CA ASP A 675 -27.32 12.35 -7.71
C ASP A 675 -27.24 12.50 -6.19
N HIS A 676 -27.10 11.39 -5.46
CA HIS A 676 -27.13 11.40 -4.00
C HIS A 676 -25.76 11.17 -3.37
N ALA A 677 -25.53 11.85 -2.25
CA ALA A 677 -24.32 11.70 -1.48
C ALA A 677 -24.10 10.24 -1.05
N THR A 678 -22.86 9.77 -1.08
CA THR A 678 -22.45 8.49 -0.50
C THR A 678 -21.35 8.76 0.53
N ILE A 679 -21.30 7.95 1.58
CA ILE A 679 -20.17 7.92 2.51
C ILE A 679 -19.13 6.85 2.11
N GLY A 680 -19.53 5.91 1.26
CA GLY A 680 -18.67 4.83 0.79
C GLY A 680 -18.25 3.89 1.92
N TYR A 681 -16.98 3.48 1.95
CA TYR A 681 -16.41 2.85 3.12
C TYR A 681 -16.00 3.92 4.12
N THR A 682 -16.58 3.89 5.31
CA THR A 682 -16.32 4.90 6.34
C THR A 682 -15.64 4.34 7.58
N SER A 683 -15.06 5.27 8.34
CA SER A 683 -14.47 5.10 9.67
C SER A 683 -14.65 6.40 10.44
N ALA A 684 -14.74 6.30 11.76
CA ALA A 684 -14.93 7.44 12.65
C ALA A 684 -14.09 7.31 13.92
N VAL A 685 -13.68 8.45 14.46
CA VAL A 685 -13.01 8.57 15.78
C VAL A 685 -13.54 9.81 16.50
N GLN A 686 -13.39 9.85 17.83
CA GLN A 686 -13.76 11.02 18.62
C GLN A 686 -12.52 11.62 19.30
N ALA A 687 -12.36 12.92 19.17
CA ALA A 687 -11.33 13.69 19.86
C ALA A 687 -11.65 13.90 21.35
N PRO A 688 -10.63 14.09 22.22
CA PRO A 688 -10.85 14.33 23.65
C PRO A 688 -11.76 15.53 23.95
N ASN A 689 -11.70 16.57 23.10
CA ASN A 689 -12.56 17.75 23.12
C ASN A 689 -14.04 17.45 22.74
N GLY A 690 -14.34 16.22 22.31
CA GLY A 690 -15.69 15.74 21.99
C GLY A 690 -16.06 15.79 20.50
N VAL A 691 -15.24 16.41 19.65
CA VAL A 691 -15.46 16.45 18.20
C VAL A 691 -15.35 15.05 17.60
N ILE A 692 -16.30 14.71 16.73
CA ILE A 692 -16.34 13.45 15.98
C ILE A 692 -15.72 13.71 14.61
N HIS A 693 -14.69 12.92 14.28
CA HIS A 693 -14.07 12.89 12.95
C HIS A 693 -14.64 11.71 12.18
N LEU A 694 -15.09 11.96 10.95
CA LEU A 694 -15.70 10.97 10.06
C LEU A 694 -15.08 11.11 8.68
N MET A 695 -14.59 10.00 8.11
CA MET A 695 -14.07 9.98 6.74
C MET A 695 -15.08 9.40 5.76
N THR A 696 -14.95 9.76 4.50
CA THR A 696 -15.62 9.10 3.39
C THR A 696 -14.61 8.53 2.41
N SER A 697 -15.06 7.58 1.59
CA SER A 697 -14.33 7.10 0.42
C SER A 697 -15.30 6.95 -0.75
N MET A 698 -14.80 6.59 -1.94
CA MET A 698 -15.64 6.41 -3.14
C MET A 698 -16.38 7.69 -3.56
N ASN A 699 -15.80 8.85 -3.23
CA ASN A 699 -16.29 10.18 -3.57
C ASN A 699 -15.28 10.91 -4.45
N HIS A 700 -15.74 11.99 -5.09
CA HIS A 700 -14.89 12.82 -5.94
C HIS A 700 -14.74 14.25 -5.37
N PRO A 701 -13.77 14.52 -4.46
CA PRO A 701 -12.84 13.61 -3.78
C PRO A 701 -13.40 13.02 -2.46
N SER A 702 -12.63 12.17 -1.78
CA SER A 702 -12.82 11.68 -0.42
C SER A 702 -12.82 12.83 0.60
N MET A 703 -13.75 12.80 1.55
CA MET A 703 -14.04 13.91 2.46
C MET A 703 -13.80 13.54 3.92
N HIS A 704 -13.34 14.52 4.70
CA HIS A 704 -13.27 14.49 6.16
C HIS A 704 -14.31 15.45 6.72
N PHE A 705 -15.16 14.94 7.59
CA PHE A 705 -16.12 15.71 8.38
C PHE A 705 -15.70 15.76 9.84
N GLU A 706 -15.76 16.95 10.43
CA GLU A 706 -15.77 17.16 11.87
C GLU A 706 -17.17 17.59 12.28
N LEU A 707 -17.77 16.93 13.26
CA LEU A 707 -19.11 17.24 13.74
C LEU A 707 -19.25 16.94 15.23
N ASN A 708 -20.31 17.43 15.86
CA ASN A 708 -20.60 17.11 17.25
C ASN A 708 -22.03 16.59 17.47
N GLU A 709 -22.30 16.08 18.67
CA GLU A 709 -23.61 15.55 19.04
C GLU A 709 -24.70 16.63 18.97
N ALA A 710 -24.40 17.88 19.36
CA ALA A 710 -25.33 18.99 19.27
C ALA A 710 -25.80 19.25 17.83
N TRP A 711 -24.92 19.11 16.85
CA TRP A 711 -25.29 19.18 15.44
C TRP A 711 -26.27 18.06 15.09
N ILE A 712 -25.96 16.79 15.36
CA ILE A 712 -26.86 15.67 15.02
C ILE A 712 -28.26 15.85 15.62
N LEU A 713 -28.35 16.33 16.86
CA LEU A 713 -29.61 16.51 17.59
C LEU A 713 -30.35 17.79 17.22
N SER A 714 -29.65 18.79 16.68
CA SER A 714 -30.27 20.03 16.24
C SER A 714 -30.85 19.87 14.83
N GLY A 715 -32.05 20.42 14.57
CA GLY A 715 -32.54 20.64 13.21
C GLY A 715 -31.85 21.82 12.50
N ASP A 716 -30.88 22.46 13.16
CA ASP A 716 -30.15 23.64 12.68
C ASP A 716 -28.96 23.20 11.82
N LYS A 717 -28.79 23.79 10.63
CA LYS A 717 -27.60 23.57 9.78
C LYS A 717 -26.30 23.88 10.53
N GLY A 718 -26.35 24.71 11.57
CA GLY A 718 -25.19 25.15 12.33
C GLY A 718 -24.28 26.03 11.48
N GLN A 719 -23.09 26.34 12.01
CA GLN A 719 -22.09 27.16 11.34
C GLN A 719 -21.18 26.29 10.45
N ILE A 720 -21.70 25.87 9.29
CA ILE A 720 -20.96 25.04 8.33
C ILE A 720 -19.68 25.76 7.89
N ASN A 721 -18.52 25.11 8.07
CA ASN A 721 -17.22 25.59 7.60
C ASN A 721 -16.90 27.04 8.02
N GLN A 722 -17.32 27.45 9.22
CA GLN A 722 -16.89 28.75 9.72
C GLN A 722 -15.36 28.81 9.76
N GLN A 723 -14.81 29.85 9.13
CA GLN A 723 -13.39 30.09 9.20
C GLN A 723 -12.99 30.38 10.65
N TRP A 724 -11.79 29.98 11.03
CA TRP A 724 -11.14 30.32 12.30
C TRP A 724 -10.81 31.82 12.43
N ALA A 725 -11.65 32.70 11.91
CA ALA A 725 -11.41 34.13 11.84
C ALA A 725 -11.33 34.75 13.24
N GLY A 726 -10.22 35.44 13.52
CA GLY A 726 -9.98 36.09 14.80
C GLY A 726 -9.41 35.15 15.86
N ALA A 727 -8.95 35.73 16.97
CA ALA A 727 -8.39 34.97 18.09
C ALA A 727 -8.99 35.41 19.41
N SER A 728 -9.22 34.46 20.30
CA SER A 728 -9.60 34.70 21.69
C SER A 728 -8.40 34.75 22.63
N SER A 729 -7.19 34.37 22.14
CA SER A 729 -5.95 34.38 22.91
C SER A 729 -4.77 35.03 22.17
N ALA A 730 -3.75 35.42 22.94
CA ALA A 730 -2.43 35.77 22.39
C ALA A 730 -1.73 34.54 21.78
N VAL A 731 -0.75 34.80 20.90
CA VAL A 731 0.09 33.76 20.28
C VAL A 731 1.01 33.15 21.34
N GLN A 732 1.00 31.82 21.42
CA GLN A 732 1.86 31.02 22.27
C GLN A 732 2.98 30.40 21.44
N LYS A 733 4.22 30.47 21.94
CA LYS A 733 5.41 29.92 21.27
C LYS A 733 5.88 28.65 21.98
N HIS A 734 6.25 27.65 21.20
CA HIS A 734 6.63 26.33 21.70
C HIS A 734 7.94 25.87 21.06
N LEU A 735 8.66 24.99 21.76
CA LEU A 735 9.97 24.49 21.36
C LEU A 735 10.21 23.10 21.95
N HIS A 736 10.67 22.16 21.14
CA HIS A 736 11.27 20.90 21.58
C HIS A 736 12.74 20.82 21.15
N LYS A 737 13.57 20.21 21.99
CA LYS A 737 15.01 20.03 21.77
C LYS A 737 15.37 18.54 21.60
N TYR A 738 16.45 18.28 20.87
CA TYR A 738 17.12 16.99 20.88
C TYR A 738 17.84 16.75 22.22
N ALA A 739 18.24 15.50 22.48
CA ALA A 739 19.05 15.15 23.64
C ALA A 739 20.39 15.92 23.71
N ASN A 740 20.93 16.34 22.56
CA ASN A 740 22.13 17.17 22.48
C ASN A 740 21.89 18.68 22.76
N GLY A 741 20.68 19.06 23.19
CA GLY A 741 20.31 20.43 23.55
C GLY A 741 19.99 21.36 22.37
N LYS A 742 20.23 20.95 21.12
CA LYS A 742 19.84 21.72 19.93
C LYS A 742 18.34 21.67 19.71
N THR A 743 17.78 22.72 19.12
CA THR A 743 16.37 22.78 18.73
C THR A 743 16.05 21.65 17.74
N LYS A 744 14.99 20.89 18.02
CA LYS A 744 14.40 19.89 17.13
C LYS A 744 13.26 20.48 16.32
N VAL A 745 12.34 21.16 16.99
CA VAL A 745 11.23 21.88 16.37
C VAL A 745 10.85 23.09 17.21
N SER A 746 10.52 24.20 16.57
CA SER A 746 9.81 25.33 17.17
C SER A 746 8.54 25.60 16.39
N TRP A 747 7.44 25.88 17.08
CA TRP A 747 6.15 26.20 16.46
C TRP A 747 5.39 27.21 17.31
N SER A 748 4.24 27.68 16.82
CA SER A 748 3.40 28.62 17.56
C SER A 748 1.93 28.32 17.30
N SER A 749 1.09 28.67 18.28
CA SER A 749 -0.34 28.38 18.27
C SER A 749 -1.13 29.50 18.94
N ARG A 750 -2.45 29.49 18.77
CA ARG A 750 -3.39 30.30 19.55
C ARG A 750 -4.77 29.62 19.60
N THR A 751 -5.66 30.16 20.41
CA THR A 751 -7.07 29.76 20.44
C THR A 751 -7.89 30.68 19.53
N ALA A 752 -8.61 30.08 18.59
CA ALA A 752 -9.52 30.78 17.69
C ALA A 752 -10.76 31.30 18.46
N LEU A 753 -11.56 32.17 17.84
CA LEU A 753 -12.77 32.72 18.48
C LEU A 753 -13.81 31.65 18.83
N ASN A 754 -13.87 30.57 18.07
CA ASN A 754 -14.79 29.47 18.30
C ASN A 754 -14.30 28.48 19.38
N GLY A 755 -13.11 28.68 19.95
CA GLY A 755 -12.51 27.81 20.97
C GLY A 755 -11.48 26.80 20.44
N ASP A 756 -11.34 26.67 19.13
CA ASP A 756 -10.40 25.71 18.52
C ASP A 756 -8.94 26.08 18.79
N TYR A 757 -8.11 25.06 19.04
CA TYR A 757 -6.65 25.19 18.95
C TYR A 757 -6.25 25.29 17.48
N VAL A 758 -5.49 26.32 17.13
CA VAL A 758 -5.00 26.53 15.76
C VAL A 758 -3.50 26.81 15.74
N LEU A 759 -2.80 26.27 14.74
CA LEU A 759 -1.42 26.62 14.44
C LEU A 759 -1.37 28.06 13.90
N HIS A 760 -0.41 28.86 14.36
CA HIS A 760 -0.29 30.25 13.94
C HIS A 760 1.16 30.72 14.03
N GLY A 761 1.69 31.32 12.97
CA GLY A 761 3.09 31.69 12.84
C GLY A 761 3.93 30.57 12.21
N THR A 762 5.26 30.70 12.29
CA THR A 762 6.19 29.78 11.63
C THR A 762 6.50 28.56 12.50
N GLU A 763 6.33 27.38 11.91
CA GLU A 763 6.88 26.11 12.38
C GLU A 763 8.21 25.84 11.68
N THR A 764 9.21 25.38 12.43
CA THR A 764 10.52 25.02 11.87
C THR A 764 11.10 23.82 12.58
N TRP A 765 11.46 22.83 11.77
CA TRP A 765 12.17 21.61 12.16
C TRP A 765 13.63 21.67 11.76
N TYR A 766 14.46 21.00 12.55
CA TYR A 766 15.90 20.88 12.31
C TYR A 766 16.35 19.44 12.43
N TYR A 767 17.40 19.08 11.69
CA TYR A 767 18.18 17.86 11.92
C TYR A 767 19.01 17.97 13.21
N PRO A 768 19.52 16.85 13.77
CA PRO A 768 20.35 16.88 14.98
C PRO A 768 21.63 17.73 14.87
N ASP A 769 22.09 18.01 13.65
CA ASP A 769 23.22 18.90 13.39
C ASP A 769 22.85 20.40 13.38
N GLY A 770 21.56 20.75 13.37
CA GLY A 770 21.04 22.12 13.36
C GLY A 770 20.66 22.65 11.98
N ARG A 771 20.80 21.86 10.91
CA ARG A 771 20.30 22.24 9.57
C ARG A 771 18.78 22.13 9.51
N LYS A 772 18.14 22.98 8.71
CA LYS A 772 16.68 22.96 8.52
C LYS A 772 16.24 21.63 7.91
N LYS A 773 15.10 21.13 8.38
CA LYS A 773 14.43 19.92 7.89
C LYS A 773 13.08 20.25 7.26
N TYR A 774 12.27 21.07 7.93
CA TYR A 774 10.95 21.47 7.45
C TYR A 774 10.62 22.88 7.94
N VAL A 775 9.99 23.70 7.09
CA VAL A 775 9.52 25.05 7.46
C VAL A 775 8.15 25.26 6.83
N VAL A 776 7.21 25.77 7.61
CA VAL A 776 5.87 26.17 7.15
C VAL A 776 5.39 27.34 7.99
N THR A 777 4.56 28.21 7.42
CA THR A 777 3.91 29.30 8.17
C THR A 777 2.40 29.13 8.12
N TYR A 778 1.76 29.27 9.28
CA TYR A 778 0.33 29.18 9.43
C TYR A 778 -0.29 30.53 9.74
N GLN A 779 -1.44 30.82 9.17
CA GLN A 779 -2.36 31.85 9.61
C GLN A 779 -3.68 31.19 9.99
N ASP A 780 -3.86 30.98 11.30
CA ASP A 780 -5.05 30.31 11.86
C ASP A 780 -5.27 28.98 11.17
N GLY A 781 -4.28 28.10 11.28
CA GLY A 781 -4.25 26.76 10.72
C GLY A 781 -4.18 26.65 9.19
N LYS A 782 -4.37 27.75 8.44
CA LYS A 782 -4.15 27.77 6.99
C LYS A 782 -2.66 27.94 6.68
N LYS A 783 -2.11 27.09 5.81
CA LYS A 783 -0.73 27.25 5.31
C LYS A 783 -0.65 28.49 4.42
N ILE A 784 0.36 29.33 4.63
CA ILE A 784 0.63 30.55 3.84
C ILE A 784 2.11 30.66 3.47
N GLY A 785 2.39 31.30 2.33
CA GLY A 785 3.76 31.47 1.85
C GLY A 785 4.39 30.13 1.46
N THR A 786 5.72 30.03 1.56
CA THR A 786 6.44 28.84 1.12
C THR A 786 6.63 27.83 2.26
N GLU A 787 6.07 26.65 2.09
CA GLU A 787 6.39 25.42 2.81
C GLU A 787 7.61 24.76 2.15
N SER A 788 8.54 24.17 2.92
CA SER A 788 9.75 23.56 2.37
C SER A 788 10.25 22.39 3.20
N PHE A 789 10.70 21.34 2.52
CA PHE A 789 11.24 20.12 3.14
C PHE A 789 12.62 19.76 2.57
N TRP A 790 13.59 19.52 3.44
CA TRP A 790 14.98 19.19 3.10
C TRP A 790 15.32 17.79 3.58
N LEU A 791 16.02 17.02 2.74
CA LEU A 791 16.71 15.77 3.14
C LEU A 791 17.98 16.09 3.96
N PRO A 792 18.58 15.09 4.63
CA PRO A 792 19.91 15.24 5.22
C PRO A 792 20.90 15.79 4.19
N GLY A 793 21.80 16.67 4.61
CA GLY A 793 22.71 17.35 3.66
C GLY A 793 22.26 18.75 3.23
N SER A 794 21.09 19.23 3.67
CA SER A 794 20.44 20.45 3.15
C SER A 794 20.00 20.34 1.68
N VAL A 795 19.75 19.12 1.19
CA VAL A 795 19.19 18.92 -0.16
C VAL A 795 17.69 19.22 -0.08
N LEU A 796 17.25 20.33 -0.69
CA LEU A 796 15.83 20.66 -0.78
C LEU A 796 15.14 19.57 -1.60
N LYS A 797 14.13 18.91 -1.03
CA LYS A 797 13.40 17.83 -1.70
C LYS A 797 12.21 18.38 -2.46
N TRP A 798 11.43 19.22 -1.79
CA TRP A 798 10.30 19.91 -2.37
C TRP A 798 10.00 21.22 -1.61
N SER A 799 9.29 22.12 -2.29
CA SER A 799 8.71 23.33 -1.71
C SER A 799 7.29 23.54 -2.24
N TRP A 800 6.38 24.04 -1.41
CA TRP A 800 5.01 24.35 -1.79
C TRP A 800 4.68 25.81 -1.48
N GLU A 801 4.48 26.61 -2.51
CA GLU A 801 4.14 28.03 -2.37
C GLU A 801 2.62 28.19 -2.31
N HIS A 802 2.07 28.55 -1.16
CA HIS A 802 0.64 28.85 -0.96
C HIS A 802 0.37 30.34 -1.14
N ARG A 803 -0.46 30.70 -2.12
CA ARG A 803 -0.75 32.09 -2.47
C ARG A 803 -2.10 32.56 -1.90
N PRO A 804 -2.26 33.87 -1.60
CA PRO A 804 -3.48 34.41 -1.02
C PRO A 804 -4.75 34.25 -1.87
N ASP A 805 -4.59 34.07 -3.18
CA ASP A 805 -5.69 33.86 -4.14
C ASP A 805 -6.20 32.41 -4.19
N GLY A 806 -5.67 31.53 -3.33
CA GLY A 806 -6.02 30.11 -3.26
C GLY A 806 -5.31 29.23 -4.29
N THR A 807 -4.41 29.80 -5.08
CA THR A 807 -3.50 29.02 -5.94
C THR A 807 -2.25 28.59 -5.18
N ALA A 808 -1.60 27.55 -5.67
CA ALA A 808 -0.32 27.11 -5.13
C ALA A 808 0.58 26.50 -6.19
N VAL A 809 1.90 26.49 -5.94
CA VAL A 809 2.88 25.85 -6.81
C VAL A 809 3.73 24.89 -5.99
N TRP A 810 3.72 23.62 -6.38
CA TRP A 810 4.50 22.57 -5.73
C TRP A 810 5.69 22.18 -6.61
N ILE A 811 6.90 22.29 -6.07
CA ILE A 811 8.14 22.07 -6.80
C ILE A 811 8.91 20.94 -6.12
N HIS A 812 9.29 19.93 -6.88
CA HIS A 812 10.25 18.91 -6.49
C HIS A 812 11.62 19.22 -7.09
N TYR A 813 12.67 18.81 -6.41
CA TYR A 813 14.04 19.06 -6.84
C TYR A 813 14.83 17.76 -7.02
N TRP A 814 15.74 17.78 -7.98
CA TRP A 814 16.83 16.83 -8.08
C TRP A 814 17.84 17.05 -6.95
N ASN A 815 18.64 16.03 -6.64
CA ASN A 815 19.66 16.11 -5.59
C ASN A 815 20.72 17.21 -5.84
N ASN A 816 20.87 17.67 -7.10
CA ASN A 816 21.74 18.78 -7.49
C ASN A 816 21.10 20.17 -7.29
N GLY A 817 19.90 20.25 -6.73
CA GLY A 817 19.18 21.48 -6.43
C GLY A 817 18.39 22.08 -7.60
N ARG A 818 18.42 21.47 -8.79
CA ARG A 818 17.60 21.90 -9.93
C ARG A 818 16.17 21.40 -9.79
N LYS A 819 15.22 22.13 -10.39
CA LYS A 819 13.83 21.68 -10.46
C LYS A 819 13.77 20.31 -11.15
N LYS A 820 12.96 19.43 -10.60
CA LYS A 820 12.60 18.13 -11.16
C LYS A 820 11.20 18.19 -11.74
N ILE A 821 10.23 18.63 -10.93
CA ILE A 821 8.82 18.79 -11.31
C ILE A 821 8.32 20.09 -10.69
N GLU A 822 7.47 20.82 -11.39
CA GLU A 822 6.72 21.98 -10.89
C GLU A 822 5.28 21.81 -11.33
N SER A 823 4.35 21.74 -10.38
CA SER A 823 2.92 21.56 -10.64
C SER A 823 2.11 22.73 -10.05
N ASN A 824 1.14 23.22 -10.82
CA ASN A 824 0.23 24.28 -10.40
C ASN A 824 -1.05 23.70 -9.79
N TRP A 825 -1.57 24.36 -8.75
CA TRP A 825 -2.69 23.88 -7.96
C TRP A 825 -3.68 25.00 -7.63
N ARG A 826 -4.96 24.63 -7.49
CA ARG A 826 -6.03 25.48 -6.98
C ARG A 826 -6.96 24.64 -6.11
N GLY A 827 -7.19 25.06 -4.87
CA GLY A 827 -8.14 24.38 -3.98
C GLY A 827 -7.85 22.89 -3.75
N PHE A 828 -6.56 22.53 -3.62
CA PHE A 828 -6.07 21.15 -3.44
C PHE A 828 -6.30 20.22 -4.66
N LYS A 829 -6.47 20.81 -5.85
CA LYS A 829 -6.48 20.11 -7.13
C LYS A 829 -5.42 20.67 -8.06
N ALA A 830 -4.79 19.82 -8.86
CA ALA A 830 -3.86 20.27 -9.89
C ALA A 830 -4.61 21.09 -10.95
N ASP A 831 -4.15 22.29 -11.26
CA ASP A 831 -4.83 23.22 -12.16
C ASP A 831 -3.79 24.10 -12.86
N GLY A 832 -3.60 23.91 -14.16
CA GLY A 832 -2.53 24.50 -14.95
C GLY A 832 -1.41 23.51 -15.31
N ALA A 833 -0.25 24.05 -15.69
CA ALA A 833 0.87 23.24 -16.17
C ALA A 833 1.55 22.44 -15.05
N ALA A 834 2.03 21.26 -15.40
CA ALA A 834 3.00 20.47 -14.66
C ALA A 834 4.22 20.22 -15.55
N THR A 835 5.32 20.91 -15.27
CA THR A 835 6.53 20.90 -16.10
C THR A 835 7.60 20.01 -15.44
N HIS A 836 8.28 19.20 -16.24
CA HIS A 836 9.29 18.25 -15.81
C HIS A 836 10.64 18.61 -16.43
N TRP A 837 11.70 18.52 -15.62
CA TRP A 837 13.07 18.77 -16.06
C TRP A 837 13.95 17.56 -15.80
N ASP A 838 14.93 17.33 -16.67
CA ASP A 838 16.03 16.43 -16.39
C ASP A 838 17.04 17.04 -15.39
N GLN A 839 18.02 16.24 -14.97
CA GLN A 839 19.09 16.70 -14.06
C GLN A 839 19.94 17.82 -14.67
N GLN A 840 19.93 17.98 -15.99
CA GLN A 840 20.62 19.05 -16.72
C GLN A 840 19.82 20.36 -16.72
N GLY A 841 18.57 20.36 -16.23
CA GLY A 841 17.69 21.51 -16.19
C GLY A 841 16.99 21.78 -17.53
N ARG A 842 16.95 20.79 -18.43
CA ARG A 842 16.20 20.87 -19.69
C ARG A 842 14.80 20.37 -19.46
N VAL A 843 13.79 21.07 -19.98
CA VAL A 843 12.40 20.59 -19.96
C VAL A 843 12.32 19.31 -20.79
N VAL A 844 11.81 18.24 -20.19
CA VAL A 844 11.63 16.94 -20.86
C VAL A 844 10.17 16.63 -21.13
N ARG A 845 9.25 17.21 -20.36
CA ARG A 845 7.81 16.99 -20.48
C ARG A 845 7.07 18.19 -19.88
N GLU A 846 5.94 18.53 -20.45
CA GLU A 846 4.96 19.45 -19.88
C GLU A 846 3.59 18.82 -20.06
N LEU A 847 2.76 18.93 -19.03
CA LEU A 847 1.45 18.30 -18.91
C LEU A 847 0.45 19.33 -18.42
N MET A 848 -0.78 19.31 -18.92
CA MET A 848 -1.79 20.28 -18.51
C MET A 848 -2.88 19.64 -17.66
N PHE A 849 -3.20 20.29 -16.54
CA PHE A 849 -4.31 19.92 -15.68
C PHE A 849 -5.41 20.97 -15.70
N LYS A 850 -6.65 20.50 -15.53
CA LYS A 850 -7.83 21.34 -15.28
C LYS A 850 -8.67 20.70 -14.20
N GLU A 851 -8.85 21.38 -13.07
CA GLU A 851 -9.62 20.88 -11.92
C GLU A 851 -9.21 19.47 -11.47
N GLY A 852 -7.91 19.18 -11.52
CA GLY A 852 -7.29 17.91 -11.13
C GLY A 852 -7.24 16.84 -12.23
N THR A 853 -7.88 17.07 -13.37
CA THR A 853 -7.86 16.14 -14.52
C THR A 853 -6.73 16.49 -15.47
N LEU A 854 -5.91 15.51 -15.84
CA LEU A 854 -4.92 15.64 -16.91
C LEU A 854 -5.64 15.76 -18.27
N VAL A 855 -5.39 16.84 -19.01
CA VAL A 855 -6.09 17.16 -20.27
C VAL A 855 -5.20 17.11 -21.51
N GLU A 856 -3.90 17.40 -21.39
CA GLU A 856 -2.94 17.44 -22.52
C GLU A 856 -1.54 16.98 -22.11
#